data_AF-D1CB51-F1
#
_entry.id   AF-D1CB51-F1
#
_cell.length_a   1.000
_cell.length_b   1.000
_cell.length_c   1.000
_cell.angle_alpha   90.00
_cell.angle_beta   90.00
_cell.angle_gamma   90.00
#
_symmetry.space_group_name_H-M   'P 1'
#
loop_
_entity.id
_entity.type
_entity.pdbx_description
1 polymer ?
#
loop_
_entity_poly.entity_id
_entity_poly.type
_entity_poly.pdbx_seq_one_letter_code
_entity_poly.pdbx_strand_id
1 'polypeptide(L)'
;MYSRTLVITLFLIAMLPIRITHAASTSTQSWMFDFGCDNSPVAEGYIQVSNTMLYDTTRGYGLDRETSCRDRGTPDPVRRDFTNSSNYNFLLDVPNGDYQVTIIAGDAIASNNTSVMLEGQNVGTISSRSGSFGELTTVTRVMDTQLTMGFGRDGRVNGVIVIAIPYPTGLRLEDRVLIPDPSVTISWNPVEEAINYNIYRAEGNDGFERIGSTTKSSYVDTTVELGLSYRYAVTQVNSRGIESAKSNVLTINMWDESHPAPRAPQGIELDTATRDALEFSWNPVDDAILYYVYRSKNPTGPFERIGAISEAQYRDNLNPTINYYYQVRAVGIGGLSLPSETLKTPITKTPIRRMEKISRAPIAVHTDNGILVSWRLLASDPPNIAFDVYRNGHKINKSPIRDRTNYLDRSGDTEAVYTVKPIVRGHIWGKIESTTVWEKNYLDVPLHKPQGGVTPDGVEYTYSANDASVGDLDGDGDYEIVLKWDPSNSKDNSQAGYTGEVLLDAYELDGSLLWRINLGKNIRAGAHYTQFLVYDFDGDGKAEVVAKTADGTIDGTGRVIGDPNADYRNSEGRILEGPEYLTVFDGLTGRALATTNYDPPRGNVCDWGDCYGNRVDRFLAGVAYLDGQNPSFIMARGYYTRTVLVAYNWRDNKITKLWKFDSATPGYESYAGQGNHQLSVGDVDNDGRDEIIYGSMAIDDDGSPMYSTGLGHGDAMHLGDLDPQRPGLEVFQVHENANSPYGYEMHDAATGEILWGVRTGIDTGRGLAADIDPRYIGYEAWAVKGEWNSPTGGLHTANGDKISDNIPPANFAIWWDGDLTREILDHNWSQEQYVGVGTIGKWDYEHEKMVNLLTAHGTYSNNGTKGNPSLQADIFGDWREEVIWRTEDSSALRIYTTPYPTEYRFVTLMQDPIYRLGIAWQNVGYNQPPHTSFYLGSGMPKPSWKPLSTDEPIKVKLDLYPNRITHTNEKHNTLRALIRFPADIQGDVVAANSIHLLVDGDDLSPKNSRFGKVISKGNAILVPFRMNDLVNAAAEYTGKVEITILGYTQEGKTFWGTALIRVGE
;
A
#
# COMPACT_ATOMS: atom_id res chain seq x y z
N MET A 1 24.96 -64.33 66.91
CA MET A 1 24.97 -64.41 68.39
C MET A 1 23.86 -63.52 68.92
N TYR A 2 22.92 -64.12 69.66
CA TYR A 2 21.96 -63.60 70.65
C TYR A 2 21.62 -62.09 70.67
N SER A 3 20.39 -61.61 70.41
CA SER A 3 19.05 -61.89 71.00
C SER A 3 18.82 -61.31 72.41
N ARG A 4 17.85 -60.38 72.51
CA ARG A 4 16.77 -60.17 73.54
C ARG A 4 16.20 -58.75 73.31
N THR A 5 15.01 -58.49 72.74
CA THR A 5 13.61 -58.84 73.06
C THR A 5 13.06 -58.18 74.34
N LEU A 6 12.12 -57.24 74.18
CA LEU A 6 10.93 -57.10 75.03
C LEU A 6 9.74 -56.62 74.17
N VAL A 7 8.59 -57.26 74.39
CA VAL A 7 7.31 -57.24 73.65
C VAL A 7 6.28 -56.46 74.52
N ILE A 8 5.30 -55.70 74.03
CA ILE A 8 3.86 -56.01 73.75
C ILE A 8 3.19 -54.60 73.65
N THR A 9 2.39 -54.21 72.65
CA THR A 9 0.96 -54.56 72.51
C THR A 9 0.42 -54.22 71.12
N LEU A 10 -0.31 -55.17 70.52
CA LEU A 10 -1.14 -55.08 69.31
C LEU A 10 -2.39 -54.23 69.54
N PHE A 11 -2.80 -53.44 68.54
CA PHE A 11 -4.22 -53.22 68.23
C PHE A 11 -4.46 -53.46 66.75
N LEU A 12 -5.43 -54.36 66.49
CA LEU A 12 -5.96 -54.75 65.19
C LEU A 12 -6.98 -53.68 64.76
N ILE A 13 -6.84 -53.06 63.58
CA ILE A 13 -7.97 -52.44 62.86
C ILE A 13 -7.90 -52.85 61.39
N ALA A 14 -9.05 -53.30 60.91
CA ALA A 14 -9.31 -53.96 59.65
C ALA A 14 -9.18 -53.03 58.43
N MET A 15 -8.94 -53.67 57.29
CA MET A 15 -9.06 -53.12 55.94
C MET A 15 -10.39 -52.39 55.73
N LEU A 16 -10.32 -51.17 55.18
CA LEU A 16 -11.42 -50.47 54.53
C LEU A 16 -10.99 -50.15 53.10
N PRO A 17 -11.85 -50.34 52.09
CA PRO A 17 -11.53 -50.01 50.71
C PRO A 17 -11.41 -48.50 50.55
N ILE A 18 -10.38 -48.06 49.84
CA ILE A 18 -10.20 -46.67 49.41
C ILE A 18 -11.42 -46.30 48.57
N ARG A 19 -12.25 -45.39 49.10
CA ARG A 19 -13.35 -44.79 48.35
C ARG A 19 -12.74 -43.92 47.26
N ILE A 20 -12.96 -44.32 46.01
CA ILE A 20 -12.93 -43.41 44.86
C ILE A 20 -13.99 -42.34 45.15
N THR A 21 -13.55 -41.14 45.51
CA THR A 21 -14.41 -39.95 45.52
C THR A 21 -14.86 -39.72 44.08
N HIS A 22 -16.16 -39.91 43.85
CA HIS A 22 -16.82 -39.55 42.61
C HIS A 22 -16.56 -38.06 42.35
N ALA A 23 -16.19 -37.74 41.11
CA ALA A 23 -16.23 -36.39 40.60
C ALA A 23 -17.60 -35.78 40.91
N ALA A 24 -17.61 -34.61 41.54
CA ALA A 24 -18.84 -33.83 41.67
C ALA A 24 -19.28 -33.47 40.24
N SER A 25 -20.46 -33.92 39.84
CA SER A 25 -21.11 -33.45 38.62
C SER A 25 -21.30 -31.93 38.74
N THR A 26 -20.64 -31.16 37.91
CA THR A 26 -20.88 -29.72 37.81
C THR A 26 -22.17 -29.52 37.03
N SER A 27 -23.31 -29.52 37.72
CA SER A 27 -24.55 -29.04 37.11
C SER A 27 -24.36 -27.58 36.70
N THR A 28 -24.58 -27.27 35.43
CA THR A 28 -24.49 -25.94 34.84
C THR A 28 -25.40 -24.97 35.62
N GLN A 29 -24.81 -24.01 36.33
CA GLN A 29 -25.57 -23.08 37.17
C GLN A 29 -26.41 -22.15 36.29
N SER A 30 -27.71 -22.09 36.54
CA SER A 30 -28.64 -21.24 35.78
C SER A 30 -29.57 -20.46 36.69
N TRP A 31 -29.92 -19.25 36.27
CA TRP A 31 -30.90 -18.39 36.90
C TRP A 31 -31.95 -17.99 35.87
N MET A 32 -33.23 -18.09 36.24
CA MET A 32 -34.37 -17.77 35.38
C MET A 32 -35.22 -16.76 36.14
N PHE A 33 -35.43 -15.58 35.58
CA PHE A 33 -36.10 -14.44 36.20
C PHE A 33 -37.34 -14.04 35.42
N ASP A 34 -38.44 -13.86 36.14
CA ASP A 34 -39.74 -13.48 35.61
C ASP A 34 -40.06 -12.05 36.05
N PHE A 35 -40.17 -11.14 35.08
CA PHE A 35 -40.25 -9.71 35.31
C PHE A 35 -41.69 -9.24 35.23
N GLY A 36 -42.17 -8.53 36.25
CA GLY A 36 -43.60 -8.26 36.35
C GLY A 36 -44.02 -7.24 37.41
N CYS A 37 -45.34 -7.17 37.62
CA CYS A 37 -45.89 -6.45 38.78
C CYS A 37 -45.76 -7.30 40.06
N ASP A 38 -45.75 -6.66 41.23
CA ASP A 38 -45.66 -7.33 42.55
C ASP A 38 -46.68 -8.47 42.74
N ASN A 39 -47.88 -8.32 42.21
CA ASN A 39 -48.99 -9.25 42.39
C ASN A 39 -49.21 -10.21 41.20
N SER A 40 -48.35 -10.18 40.18
CA SER A 40 -48.50 -11.09 39.03
C SER A 40 -48.07 -12.52 39.38
N PRO A 41 -48.63 -13.55 38.71
CA PRO A 41 -48.17 -14.93 38.87
C PRO A 41 -46.78 -15.16 38.28
N VAL A 42 -45.89 -15.79 39.05
CA VAL A 42 -44.54 -16.17 38.61
C VAL A 42 -44.57 -17.51 37.90
N ALA A 43 -43.90 -17.61 36.76
CA ALA A 43 -43.74 -18.84 36.00
C ALA A 43 -43.02 -19.93 36.80
N GLU A 44 -43.44 -21.19 36.60
CA GLU A 44 -42.79 -22.33 37.23
C GLU A 44 -41.32 -22.41 36.84
N GLY A 45 -40.43 -22.50 37.84
CA GLY A 45 -38.97 -22.52 37.65
C GLY A 45 -38.30 -21.14 37.54
N TYR A 46 -39.07 -20.05 37.52
CA TYR A 46 -38.54 -18.69 37.50
C TYR A 46 -38.58 -18.03 38.89
N ILE A 47 -37.69 -17.06 39.07
CA ILE A 47 -37.55 -16.20 40.25
C ILE A 47 -38.19 -14.85 39.94
N GLN A 48 -39.08 -14.37 40.81
CA GLN A 48 -39.75 -13.09 40.60
C GLN A 48 -38.77 -11.92 40.63
N VAL A 49 -38.92 -11.00 39.66
CA VAL A 49 -38.36 -9.65 39.67
C VAL A 49 -39.51 -8.68 39.47
N SER A 50 -40.01 -8.12 40.57
CA SER A 50 -41.10 -7.15 40.48
C SER A 50 -40.59 -5.74 40.21
N ASN A 51 -41.47 -4.87 39.73
CA ASN A 51 -41.14 -3.50 39.38
C ASN A 51 -40.71 -2.60 40.55
N THR A 52 -40.97 -3.01 41.79
CA THR A 52 -40.51 -2.36 43.03
C THR A 52 -39.33 -3.09 43.67
N MET A 53 -38.89 -4.20 43.08
CA MET A 53 -37.84 -5.05 43.63
C MET A 53 -36.46 -4.46 43.40
N LEU A 54 -36.07 -3.52 44.25
CA LEU A 54 -34.71 -2.97 44.22
C LEU A 54 -33.67 -4.03 44.56
N TYR A 55 -32.52 -3.91 43.90
CA TYR A 55 -31.34 -4.71 44.19
C TYR A 55 -30.98 -4.63 45.66
N ASP A 56 -30.73 -5.79 46.23
CA ASP A 56 -30.38 -5.97 47.63
C ASP A 56 -29.25 -6.99 47.71
N THR A 57 -28.16 -6.64 48.38
CA THR A 57 -26.95 -7.47 48.47
C THR A 57 -27.18 -8.78 49.22
N THR A 58 -28.25 -8.90 50.02
CA THR A 58 -28.60 -10.15 50.71
C THR A 58 -29.30 -11.12 49.77
N ARG A 59 -30.17 -10.62 48.88
CA ARG A 59 -30.80 -11.41 47.81
C ARG A 59 -29.86 -11.67 46.63
N GLY A 60 -28.95 -10.74 46.36
CA GLY A 60 -28.00 -10.80 45.25
C GLY A 60 -28.62 -10.55 43.87
N TYR A 61 -29.82 -9.99 43.79
CA TYR A 61 -30.40 -9.55 42.51
C TYR A 61 -31.49 -8.49 42.72
N GLY A 62 -31.79 -7.73 41.67
CA GLY A 62 -32.91 -6.79 41.63
C GLY A 62 -32.65 -5.60 40.69
N LEU A 63 -33.58 -4.64 40.69
CA LEU A 63 -33.51 -3.45 39.85
C LEU A 63 -32.69 -2.35 40.53
N ASP A 64 -31.96 -1.54 39.77
CA ASP A 64 -31.26 -0.37 40.30
C ASP A 64 -32.22 0.74 40.77
N ARG A 65 -33.45 0.73 40.27
CA ARG A 65 -34.54 1.65 40.62
C ARG A 65 -35.91 1.04 40.34
N GLU A 66 -36.95 1.63 40.91
CA GLU A 66 -38.33 1.23 40.62
C GLU A 66 -38.71 1.51 39.14
N THR A 67 -39.54 0.64 38.59
CA THR A 67 -40.06 0.75 37.21
C THR A 67 -41.59 0.71 37.20
N SER A 68 -42.21 1.04 36.06
CA SER A 68 -43.60 0.66 35.87
C SER A 68 -43.70 -0.82 35.55
N CYS A 69 -44.90 -1.39 35.65
CA CYS A 69 -45.19 -2.73 35.16
C CYS A 69 -46.54 -2.78 34.47
N ARG A 70 -46.78 -3.83 33.69
CA ARG A 70 -48.12 -4.20 33.22
C ARG A 70 -48.27 -5.71 33.29
N ASP A 71 -49.46 -6.17 33.66
CA ASP A 71 -49.88 -7.57 33.51
C ASP A 71 -51.12 -7.61 32.59
N ARG A 72 -51.04 -8.42 31.53
CA ARG A 72 -52.07 -8.60 30.49
C ARG A 72 -52.90 -9.87 30.67
N GLY A 73 -52.54 -10.75 31.61
CA GLY A 73 -53.27 -11.98 31.88
C GLY A 73 -53.07 -13.14 30.90
N THR A 74 -52.37 -12.91 29.77
CA THR A 74 -52.14 -13.86 28.66
C THR A 74 -50.81 -13.53 27.98
N PRO A 75 -50.13 -14.45 27.25
CA PRO A 75 -50.53 -15.84 26.95
C PRO A 75 -50.07 -16.87 27.97
N ASP A 76 -48.97 -16.62 28.68
CA ASP A 76 -48.37 -17.50 29.68
C ASP A 76 -47.74 -16.67 30.81
N PRO A 77 -47.39 -17.28 31.96
CA PRO A 77 -46.87 -16.54 33.11
C PRO A 77 -45.64 -15.68 32.86
N VAL A 78 -44.70 -16.04 31.96
CA VAL A 78 -43.52 -15.18 31.68
C VAL A 78 -43.89 -14.04 30.74
N ARG A 79 -44.73 -14.31 29.73
CA ARG A 79 -45.02 -13.34 28.65
C ARG A 79 -46.21 -12.43 28.95
N ARG A 80 -47.00 -12.73 29.98
CA ARG A 80 -48.21 -11.96 30.32
C ARG A 80 -47.89 -10.61 30.91
N ASP A 81 -46.78 -10.49 31.61
CA ASP A 81 -46.39 -9.30 32.33
C ASP A 81 -44.93 -8.95 32.10
N PHE A 82 -44.61 -7.71 32.44
CA PHE A 82 -43.30 -7.14 32.22
C PHE A 82 -43.09 -5.92 33.13
N THR A 83 -41.83 -5.64 33.44
CA THR A 83 -41.39 -4.32 33.88
C THR A 83 -41.25 -3.41 32.66
N ASN A 84 -41.48 -2.10 32.81
CA ASN A 84 -41.32 -1.13 31.75
C ASN A 84 -40.88 0.25 32.28
N SER A 85 -39.72 0.72 31.83
CA SER A 85 -39.18 2.05 32.11
C SER A 85 -38.07 2.36 31.12
N SER A 86 -37.88 3.62 30.77
CA SER A 86 -36.74 4.02 29.93
C SER A 86 -35.46 4.08 30.77
N ASN A 87 -34.44 3.28 30.46
CA ASN A 87 -33.09 3.34 31.07
C ASN A 87 -33.07 2.93 32.56
N TYR A 88 -33.15 1.64 32.83
CA TYR A 88 -32.92 1.05 34.16
C TYR A 88 -32.03 -0.18 34.03
N ASN A 89 -31.48 -0.65 35.14
CA ASN A 89 -30.62 -1.82 35.17
C ASN A 89 -31.24 -2.94 36.01
N PHE A 90 -31.02 -4.17 35.57
CA PHE A 90 -31.14 -5.36 36.41
C PHE A 90 -29.74 -5.81 36.80
N LEU A 91 -29.53 -6.00 38.10
CA LEU A 91 -28.28 -6.40 38.71
C LEU A 91 -28.44 -7.82 39.25
N LEU A 92 -27.45 -8.67 39.00
CA LEU A 92 -27.42 -10.05 39.45
C LEU A 92 -26.01 -10.42 39.92
N ASP A 93 -25.85 -10.72 41.19
CA ASP A 93 -24.62 -11.25 41.76
C ASP A 93 -24.38 -12.66 41.21
N VAL A 94 -23.33 -12.79 40.40
CA VAL A 94 -22.84 -14.06 39.87
C VAL A 94 -21.33 -14.10 40.01
N PRO A 95 -20.71 -15.28 40.16
CA PRO A 95 -19.26 -15.39 40.11
C PRO A 95 -18.68 -14.79 38.83
N ASN A 96 -17.42 -14.35 38.84
CA ASN A 96 -16.74 -13.98 37.60
C ASN A 96 -16.72 -15.16 36.63
N GLY A 97 -17.08 -14.91 35.37
CA GLY A 97 -17.21 -15.97 34.36
C GLY A 97 -17.98 -15.53 33.13
N ASP A 98 -18.10 -16.45 32.17
CA ASP A 98 -18.91 -16.23 30.97
C ASP A 98 -20.31 -16.78 31.18
N TYR A 99 -21.29 -16.03 30.71
CA TYR A 99 -22.70 -16.36 30.87
C TYR A 99 -23.41 -16.24 29.53
N GLN A 100 -24.20 -17.25 29.20
CA GLN A 100 -25.22 -17.13 28.17
C GLN A 100 -26.42 -16.42 28.78
N VAL A 101 -26.82 -15.29 28.21
CA VAL A 101 -27.94 -14.47 28.65
C VAL A 101 -29.02 -14.49 27.58
N THR A 102 -30.25 -14.87 27.93
CA THR A 102 -31.44 -14.78 27.07
C THR A 102 -32.43 -13.83 27.69
N ILE A 103 -32.85 -12.81 26.94
CA ILE A 103 -33.82 -11.80 27.39
C ILE A 103 -35.07 -11.90 26.51
N ILE A 104 -36.24 -11.95 27.14
CA ILE A 104 -37.55 -12.01 26.50
C ILE A 104 -38.23 -10.66 26.70
N ALA A 105 -38.72 -10.06 25.61
CA ALA A 105 -39.32 -8.74 25.63
C ALA A 105 -40.46 -8.57 24.60
N GLY A 106 -41.63 -8.09 25.04
CA GLY A 106 -42.82 -7.86 24.22
C GLY A 106 -44.03 -7.39 25.01
N ASP A 107 -45.12 -7.09 24.31
CA ASP A 107 -46.44 -6.82 24.90
C ASP A 107 -47.52 -7.43 24.01
N ALA A 108 -48.57 -7.97 24.64
CA ALA A 108 -49.71 -8.54 23.94
C ALA A 108 -50.49 -7.49 23.11
N ILE A 109 -50.41 -6.20 23.46
CA ILE A 109 -51.21 -5.15 22.80
C ILE A 109 -50.39 -3.98 22.22
N ALA A 110 -49.07 -3.94 22.42
CA ALA A 110 -48.20 -2.87 21.93
C ALA A 110 -46.95 -3.45 21.27
N SER A 111 -46.40 -2.74 20.28
CA SER A 111 -45.06 -3.07 19.76
C SER A 111 -43.99 -2.79 20.82
N ASN A 112 -42.89 -3.54 20.75
CA ASN A 112 -41.73 -3.38 21.60
C ASN A 112 -40.48 -3.04 20.77
N ASN A 113 -39.63 -2.19 21.33
CA ASN A 113 -38.33 -1.81 20.80
C ASN A 113 -37.40 -1.55 22.00
N THR A 114 -37.02 -2.62 22.71
CA THR A 114 -36.21 -2.53 23.94
C THR A 114 -34.74 -2.70 23.59
N SER A 115 -33.92 -1.68 23.86
CA SER A 115 -32.46 -1.77 23.69
C SER A 115 -31.82 -2.45 24.90
N VAL A 116 -30.81 -3.28 24.67
CA VAL A 116 -30.15 -4.09 25.71
C VAL A 116 -28.67 -3.76 25.78
N MET A 117 -28.17 -3.53 26.99
CA MET A 117 -26.75 -3.47 27.31
C MET A 117 -26.40 -4.57 28.31
N LEU A 118 -25.26 -5.25 28.12
CA LEU A 118 -24.69 -6.18 29.09
C LEU A 118 -23.28 -5.71 29.43
N GLU A 119 -22.93 -5.58 30.71
CA GLU A 119 -21.60 -5.15 31.15
C GLU A 119 -21.12 -3.83 30.50
N GLY A 120 -22.06 -2.91 30.27
CA GLY A 120 -21.80 -1.62 29.62
C GLY A 120 -21.69 -1.66 28.09
N GLN A 121 -21.77 -2.83 27.45
CA GLN A 121 -21.75 -2.98 25.99
C GLN A 121 -23.15 -3.12 25.41
N ASN A 122 -23.45 -2.41 24.33
CA ASN A 122 -24.72 -2.55 23.60
C ASN A 122 -24.73 -3.86 22.82
N VAL A 123 -25.66 -4.76 23.16
CA VAL A 123 -25.77 -6.10 22.55
C VAL A 123 -26.95 -6.22 21.58
N GLY A 124 -27.63 -5.11 21.29
CA GLY A 124 -28.69 -5.04 20.29
C GLY A 124 -30.02 -4.53 20.83
N THR A 125 -31.08 -4.76 20.06
CA THR A 125 -32.42 -4.27 20.37
C THR A 125 -33.45 -5.33 20.05
N ILE A 126 -34.27 -5.69 21.05
CA ILE A 126 -35.37 -6.62 20.90
C ILE A 126 -36.57 -5.87 20.34
N SER A 127 -36.89 -6.13 19.08
CA SER A 127 -38.04 -5.55 18.39
C SER A 127 -39.14 -6.59 18.19
N SER A 128 -40.37 -6.27 18.58
CA SER A 128 -41.54 -7.13 18.31
C SER A 128 -42.77 -6.29 17.99
N ARG A 129 -43.67 -6.83 17.17
CA ARG A 129 -44.99 -6.23 16.94
C ARG A 129 -45.94 -6.55 18.10
N SER A 130 -47.03 -5.80 18.20
CA SER A 130 -48.14 -6.08 19.12
C SER A 130 -48.59 -7.55 19.02
N GLY A 131 -48.67 -8.24 20.16
CA GLY A 131 -49.05 -9.65 20.24
C GLY A 131 -47.88 -10.63 19.99
N SER A 132 -46.64 -10.15 19.90
CA SER A 132 -45.44 -10.99 19.70
C SER A 132 -44.33 -10.62 20.70
N PHE A 133 -43.50 -11.59 21.05
CA PHE A 133 -42.42 -11.46 22.03
C PHE A 133 -41.10 -11.81 21.34
N GLY A 134 -40.15 -10.90 21.37
CA GLY A 134 -38.81 -11.14 20.84
C GLY A 134 -37.92 -11.74 21.92
N GLU A 135 -36.90 -12.48 21.49
CA GLU A 135 -35.87 -13.03 22.35
C GLU A 135 -34.49 -12.59 21.82
N LEU A 136 -33.60 -12.20 22.72
CA LEU A 136 -32.19 -11.96 22.42
C LEU A 136 -31.35 -12.89 23.27
N THR A 137 -30.60 -13.78 22.64
CA THR A 137 -29.64 -14.67 23.29
C THR A 137 -28.23 -14.28 22.89
N THR A 138 -27.37 -14.00 23.87
CA THR A 138 -25.96 -13.66 23.65
C THR A 138 -25.07 -14.18 24.78
N VAL A 139 -23.75 -14.00 24.67
CA VAL A 139 -22.78 -14.32 25.72
C VAL A 139 -22.17 -13.02 26.25
N THR A 140 -21.97 -12.94 27.55
CA THR A 140 -21.25 -11.84 28.21
C THR A 140 -20.30 -12.37 29.27
N ARG A 141 -19.26 -11.59 29.60
CA ARG A 141 -18.27 -11.93 30.64
C ARG A 141 -18.40 -10.99 31.82
N VAL A 142 -18.60 -11.56 33.00
CA VAL A 142 -18.64 -10.84 34.28
C VAL A 142 -17.26 -10.87 34.93
N MET A 143 -16.77 -9.71 35.36
CA MET A 143 -15.41 -9.54 35.91
C MET A 143 -15.38 -8.98 37.35
N ASP A 144 -16.51 -8.49 37.84
CA ASP A 144 -16.65 -7.77 39.12
C ASP A 144 -17.67 -8.41 40.07
N THR A 145 -17.97 -9.69 39.85
CA THR A 145 -18.93 -10.52 40.59
C THR A 145 -20.39 -10.09 40.51
N GLN A 146 -20.74 -9.23 39.53
CA GLN A 146 -22.11 -8.80 39.32
C GLN A 146 -22.42 -8.59 37.84
N LEU A 147 -23.38 -9.36 37.31
CA LEU A 147 -23.91 -9.15 35.97
C LEU A 147 -24.86 -7.94 35.95
N THR A 148 -24.50 -6.93 35.17
CA THR A 148 -25.27 -5.71 34.96
C THR A 148 -25.95 -5.73 33.59
N MET A 149 -27.28 -5.67 33.58
CA MET A 149 -28.09 -5.62 32.36
C MET A 149 -28.86 -4.30 32.27
N GLY A 150 -28.52 -3.46 31.29
CA GLY A 150 -29.19 -2.20 31.02
C GLY A 150 -30.32 -2.34 30.00
N PHE A 151 -31.48 -1.80 30.31
CA PHE A 151 -32.65 -1.79 29.43
C PHE A 151 -33.08 -0.35 29.12
N GLY A 152 -33.10 -0.02 27.83
CA GLY A 152 -33.44 1.31 27.32
C GLY A 152 -34.63 1.31 26.37
N ARG A 153 -34.95 2.50 25.84
CA ARG A 153 -36.13 2.76 24.98
C ARG A 153 -37.44 2.36 25.67
N ASP A 154 -38.16 1.39 25.13
CA ASP A 154 -39.39 0.87 25.72
C ASP A 154 -39.14 0.18 27.08
N GLY A 155 -37.96 -0.42 27.24
CA GLY A 155 -37.53 -1.10 28.46
C GLY A 155 -38.49 -2.19 28.95
N ARG A 156 -39.26 -2.81 28.05
CA ARG A 156 -40.18 -3.89 28.40
C ARG A 156 -39.40 -5.18 28.51
N VAL A 157 -39.34 -5.76 29.70
CA VAL A 157 -38.68 -7.04 29.95
C VAL A 157 -39.67 -7.97 30.60
N ASN A 158 -39.88 -9.12 29.98
CA ASN A 158 -40.75 -10.20 30.45
C ASN A 158 -39.96 -11.23 31.24
N GLY A 159 -38.77 -11.60 30.75
CA GLY A 159 -37.96 -12.60 31.44
C GLY A 159 -36.50 -12.58 31.04
N VAL A 160 -35.65 -13.07 31.94
CA VAL A 160 -34.21 -13.18 31.75
C VAL A 160 -33.74 -14.57 32.17
N ILE A 161 -32.94 -15.22 31.33
CA ILE A 161 -32.31 -16.51 31.63
C ILE A 161 -30.80 -16.31 31.55
N VAL A 162 -30.09 -16.66 32.61
CA VAL A 162 -28.62 -16.58 32.72
C VAL A 162 -28.09 -17.99 32.96
N ILE A 163 -27.18 -18.46 32.13
CA ILE A 163 -26.57 -19.80 32.24
C ILE A 163 -25.06 -19.63 32.30
N ALA A 164 -24.43 -20.09 33.37
CA ALA A 164 -22.97 -20.11 33.51
C ALA A 164 -22.36 -21.06 32.47
N ILE A 165 -21.39 -20.57 31.69
CA ILE A 165 -20.67 -21.40 30.72
C ILE A 165 -19.45 -22.01 31.42
N PRO A 166 -19.39 -23.35 31.60
CA PRO A 166 -18.23 -23.98 32.21
C PRO A 166 -17.03 -23.86 31.27
N TYR A 167 -15.84 -23.65 31.84
CA TYR A 167 -14.57 -23.57 31.12
C TYR A 167 -13.57 -24.60 31.67
N PRO A 168 -12.56 -25.01 30.88
CA PRO A 168 -11.55 -25.95 31.34
C PRO A 168 -10.73 -25.39 32.51
N THR A 169 -10.52 -26.19 33.55
CA THR A 169 -9.69 -25.84 34.71
C THR A 169 -8.57 -26.86 34.91
N GLY A 170 -7.55 -26.50 35.69
CA GLY A 170 -6.47 -27.42 36.03
C GLY A 170 -5.59 -27.79 34.84
N LEU A 171 -5.41 -26.85 33.89
CA LEU A 171 -4.45 -27.02 32.80
C LEU A 171 -3.06 -27.17 33.40
N ARG A 172 -2.41 -28.29 33.08
CA ARG A 172 -1.12 -28.69 33.64
C ARG A 172 -0.27 -29.43 32.62
N LEU A 173 1.04 -29.40 32.86
CA LEU A 173 2.02 -30.18 32.11
C LEU A 173 1.99 -31.63 32.62
N GLU A 174 1.86 -32.59 31.71
CA GLU A 174 1.99 -34.02 32.02
C GLU A 174 3.37 -34.55 31.63
N ASP A 175 3.85 -34.18 30.46
CA ASP A 175 5.16 -34.60 29.96
C ASP A 175 5.80 -33.54 29.05
N ARG A 176 7.12 -33.52 29.03
CA ARG A 176 7.97 -32.61 28.27
C ARG A 176 9.15 -33.40 27.73
N VAL A 177 9.25 -33.50 26.41
CA VAL A 177 10.39 -34.08 25.72
C VAL A 177 11.18 -32.95 25.09
N LEU A 178 12.48 -32.85 25.38
CA LEU A 178 13.35 -31.84 24.80
C LEU A 178 14.05 -32.32 23.52
N ILE A 179 14.42 -33.61 23.46
CA ILE A 179 15.13 -34.25 22.34
C ILE A 179 14.80 -35.74 22.25
N PRO A 180 14.99 -36.40 21.09
CA PRO A 180 15.35 -35.79 19.79
C PRO A 180 14.19 -35.05 19.12
N ASP A 181 12.95 -35.39 19.50
CA ASP A 181 11.72 -34.82 18.94
C ASP A 181 11.01 -34.00 20.03
N PRO A 182 11.19 -32.67 20.07
CA PRO A 182 10.61 -31.85 21.12
C PRO A 182 9.09 -31.97 21.13
N SER A 183 8.50 -32.20 22.32
CA SER A 183 7.05 -32.24 22.47
C SER A 183 6.59 -31.88 23.87
N VAL A 184 5.37 -31.41 23.96
CA VAL A 184 4.68 -31.06 25.20
C VAL A 184 3.37 -31.83 25.26
N THR A 185 3.16 -32.57 26.34
CA THR A 185 1.86 -33.15 26.66
C THR A 185 1.20 -32.35 27.78
N ILE A 186 0.06 -31.74 27.48
CA ILE A 186 -0.77 -31.02 28.45
C ILE A 186 -2.07 -31.76 28.71
N SER A 187 -2.63 -31.58 29.91
CA SER A 187 -3.95 -32.08 30.26
C SER A 187 -4.71 -31.08 31.13
N TRP A 188 -6.03 -31.25 31.21
CA TRP A 188 -6.92 -30.44 32.02
C TRP A 188 -8.05 -31.30 32.59
N ASN A 189 -8.84 -30.72 33.49
CA ASN A 189 -10.04 -31.38 34.01
C ASN A 189 -11.13 -31.42 32.92
N PRO A 190 -11.77 -32.57 32.68
CA PRO A 190 -12.85 -32.65 31.69
C PRO A 190 -14.06 -31.83 32.12
N VAL A 191 -14.67 -31.17 31.15
CA VAL A 191 -15.96 -30.47 31.27
C VAL A 191 -17.05 -31.38 30.70
N GLU A 192 -18.10 -31.64 31.48
CA GLU A 192 -19.13 -32.65 31.21
C GLU A 192 -19.90 -32.43 29.88
N GLU A 193 -20.17 -31.18 29.53
CA GLU A 193 -20.92 -30.81 28.30
C GLU A 193 -20.02 -30.48 27.08
N ALA A 194 -18.69 -30.62 27.22
CA ALA A 194 -17.77 -30.31 26.14
C ALA A 194 -17.80 -31.38 25.05
N ILE A 195 -18.08 -30.98 23.80
CA ILE A 195 -17.95 -31.85 22.63
C ILE A 195 -16.53 -31.81 22.05
N ASN A 196 -15.79 -30.71 22.26
CA ASN A 196 -14.38 -30.58 21.96
C ASN A 196 -13.72 -29.52 22.85
N TYR A 197 -12.40 -29.43 22.73
CA TYR A 197 -11.58 -28.36 23.30
C TYR A 197 -10.72 -27.73 22.22
N ASN A 198 -10.56 -26.41 22.25
CA ASN A 198 -9.58 -25.71 21.42
C ASN A 198 -8.32 -25.42 22.24
N ILE A 199 -7.16 -25.70 21.65
CA ILE A 199 -5.86 -25.45 22.27
C ILE A 199 -5.28 -24.19 21.66
N TYR A 200 -4.91 -23.28 22.54
CA TYR A 200 -4.23 -22.05 22.21
C TYR A 200 -2.79 -22.10 22.72
N ARG A 201 -1.85 -21.61 21.91
CA ARG A 201 -0.44 -21.44 22.27
C ARG A 201 0.05 -20.05 21.89
N ALA A 202 0.94 -19.49 22.69
CA ALA A 202 1.74 -18.31 22.35
C ALA A 202 3.22 -18.63 22.55
N GLU A 203 4.11 -18.17 21.67
CA GLU A 203 5.57 -18.17 21.90
C GLU A 203 5.94 -16.96 22.76
N GLY A 204 6.69 -17.16 23.84
CA GLY A 204 7.08 -16.09 24.77
C GLY A 204 5.90 -15.23 25.24
N ASN A 205 5.95 -13.94 24.91
CA ASN A 205 4.95 -12.93 25.29
C ASN A 205 3.93 -12.64 24.18
N ASP A 206 3.97 -13.37 23.06
CA ASP A 206 3.14 -13.12 21.88
C ASP A 206 1.64 -13.42 22.14
N GLY A 207 0.79 -13.11 21.17
CA GLY A 207 -0.64 -13.44 21.21
C GLY A 207 -0.90 -14.95 21.20
N PHE A 208 -2.03 -15.37 21.76
CA PHE A 208 -2.47 -16.77 21.72
C PHE A 208 -3.08 -17.12 20.35
N GLU A 209 -2.50 -18.10 19.68
CA GLU A 209 -3.03 -18.69 18.44
C GLU A 209 -3.62 -20.07 18.68
N ARG A 210 -4.67 -20.44 17.94
CA ARG A 210 -5.25 -21.78 18.04
C ARG A 210 -4.40 -22.77 17.26
N ILE A 211 -3.71 -23.66 17.96
CA ILE A 211 -2.81 -24.68 17.35
C ILE A 211 -3.51 -26.02 17.07
N GLY A 212 -4.71 -26.22 17.61
CA GLY A 212 -5.43 -27.47 17.41
C GLY A 212 -6.73 -27.57 18.18
N SER A 213 -7.37 -28.73 18.05
CA SER A 213 -8.53 -29.11 18.86
C SER A 213 -8.52 -30.61 19.14
N THR A 214 -9.22 -31.01 20.19
CA THR A 214 -9.28 -32.42 20.63
C THR A 214 -10.60 -32.70 21.34
N THR A 215 -11.05 -33.95 21.29
CA THR A 215 -12.19 -34.42 22.10
C THR A 215 -11.78 -35.01 23.45
N LYS A 216 -10.47 -35.19 23.67
CA LYS A 216 -9.89 -35.67 24.93
C LYS A 216 -9.56 -34.49 25.84
N SER A 217 -9.50 -34.69 27.15
CA SER A 217 -9.01 -33.68 28.09
C SER A 217 -7.47 -33.62 28.16
N SER A 218 -6.81 -33.87 27.02
CA SER A 218 -5.36 -33.83 26.85
C SER A 218 -4.98 -33.57 25.39
N TYR A 219 -3.78 -33.00 25.20
CA TYR A 219 -3.23 -32.67 23.90
C TYR A 219 -1.70 -32.84 23.89
N VAL A 220 -1.17 -33.32 22.78
CA VAL A 220 0.28 -33.42 22.55
C VAL A 220 0.64 -32.42 21.46
N ASP A 221 1.41 -31.41 21.83
CA ASP A 221 2.00 -30.48 20.89
C ASP A 221 3.39 -30.99 20.46
N THR A 222 3.53 -31.31 19.17
CA THR A 222 4.76 -31.79 18.54
C THR A 222 5.44 -30.71 17.68
N THR A 223 4.92 -29.48 17.73
CA THR A 223 5.39 -28.34 16.94
C THR A 223 6.14 -27.32 17.79
N VAL A 224 6.45 -27.67 19.05
CA VAL A 224 7.32 -26.89 19.91
C VAL A 224 8.77 -27.05 19.50
N GLU A 225 9.59 -26.02 19.67
CA GLU A 225 11.01 -26.06 19.34
C GLU A 225 11.86 -25.89 20.60
N LEU A 226 13.09 -26.44 20.55
CA LEU A 226 14.04 -26.39 21.65
C LEU A 226 14.49 -24.94 21.94
N GLY A 227 14.70 -24.60 23.21
CA GLY A 227 15.17 -23.27 23.63
C GLY A 227 14.13 -22.15 23.62
N LEU A 228 12.87 -22.44 23.28
CA LEU A 228 11.77 -21.48 23.28
C LEU A 228 10.82 -21.71 24.47
N SER A 229 10.08 -20.66 24.84
CA SER A 229 9.08 -20.70 25.91
C SER A 229 7.71 -20.58 25.30
N TYR A 230 6.76 -21.39 25.77
CA TYR A 230 5.40 -21.41 25.25
C TYR A 230 4.39 -21.23 26.38
N ARG A 231 3.38 -20.42 26.13
CA ARG A 231 2.20 -20.30 26.99
C ARG A 231 1.06 -21.05 26.36
N TYR A 232 0.32 -21.84 27.14
CA TYR A 232 -0.84 -22.60 26.70
C TYR A 232 -2.10 -22.17 27.43
N ALA A 233 -3.22 -22.21 26.71
CA ALA A 233 -4.54 -22.05 27.27
C ALA A 233 -5.55 -22.91 26.50
N VAL A 234 -6.62 -23.33 27.16
CA VAL A 234 -7.61 -24.24 26.58
C VAL A 234 -9.02 -23.71 26.82
N THR A 235 -9.88 -23.81 25.81
CA THR A 235 -11.32 -23.53 25.91
C THR A 235 -12.09 -24.83 25.65
N GLN A 236 -13.36 -24.88 26.05
CA GLN A 236 -14.27 -25.94 25.62
C GLN A 236 -15.28 -25.39 24.62
N VAL A 237 -15.78 -26.27 23.74
CA VAL A 237 -16.94 -25.99 22.91
C VAL A 237 -18.03 -26.99 23.25
N ASN A 238 -19.24 -26.48 23.50
CA ASN A 238 -20.40 -27.32 23.84
C ASN A 238 -21.18 -27.76 22.58
N SER A 239 -22.22 -28.57 22.76
CA SER A 239 -23.07 -29.10 21.68
C SER A 239 -23.75 -28.06 20.79
N ARG A 240 -23.79 -26.79 21.23
CA ARG A 240 -24.36 -25.65 20.48
C ARG A 240 -23.30 -24.86 19.70
N GLY A 241 -22.04 -25.28 19.74
CA GLY A 241 -20.93 -24.59 19.08
C GLY A 241 -20.44 -23.35 19.82
N ILE A 242 -20.82 -23.16 21.08
CA ILE A 242 -20.40 -22.01 21.89
C ILE A 242 -19.08 -22.34 22.58
N GLU A 243 -18.08 -21.47 22.39
CA GLU A 243 -16.76 -21.55 23.01
C GLU A 243 -16.70 -20.82 24.35
N SER A 244 -16.06 -21.41 25.35
CA SER A 244 -15.90 -20.83 26.70
C SER A 244 -14.73 -19.84 26.81
N ALA A 245 -14.60 -19.21 27.98
CA ALA A 245 -13.34 -18.62 28.45
C ALA A 245 -12.16 -19.58 28.32
N LYS A 246 -10.96 -18.99 28.22
CA LYS A 246 -9.69 -19.73 28.31
C LYS A 246 -9.44 -20.18 29.75
N SER A 247 -8.81 -21.33 29.91
CA SER A 247 -8.31 -21.86 31.18
C SER A 247 -7.26 -20.93 31.83
N ASN A 248 -6.70 -21.36 32.98
CA ASN A 248 -5.43 -20.83 33.45
C ASN A 248 -4.35 -20.94 32.35
N VAL A 249 -3.45 -19.96 32.31
CA VAL A 249 -2.30 -19.99 31.41
C VAL A 249 -1.19 -20.86 31.99
N LEU A 250 -0.67 -21.78 31.18
CA LEU A 250 0.44 -22.65 31.55
C LEU A 250 1.68 -22.27 30.72
N THR A 251 2.74 -21.79 31.37
CA THR A 251 4.02 -21.48 30.74
C THR A 251 4.96 -22.69 30.81
N ILE A 252 5.51 -23.11 29.68
CA ILE A 252 6.42 -24.24 29.55
C ILE A 252 7.66 -23.79 28.78
N ASN A 253 8.81 -24.00 29.41
CA ASN A 253 10.12 -23.78 28.83
C ASN A 253 10.62 -25.07 28.17
N MET A 254 11.05 -24.99 26.91
CA MET A 254 11.67 -26.08 26.15
C MET A 254 13.18 -26.12 26.35
N TRP A 255 13.61 -26.08 27.61
CA TRP A 255 15.00 -26.29 28.00
C TRP A 255 15.09 -26.86 29.43
N ASP A 256 16.23 -27.41 29.77
CA ASP A 256 16.57 -27.90 31.10
C ASP A 256 17.29 -26.81 31.90
N GLU A 257 16.58 -26.24 32.88
CA GLU A 257 17.05 -25.19 33.77
C GLU A 257 18.27 -25.61 34.62
N SER A 258 18.57 -26.91 34.71
CA SER A 258 19.76 -27.42 35.41
C SER A 258 21.04 -27.37 34.56
N HIS A 259 20.93 -27.08 33.26
CA HIS A 259 22.05 -26.91 32.34
C HIS A 259 22.21 -25.44 31.93
N PRO A 260 23.45 -24.92 31.81
CA PRO A 260 23.66 -23.58 31.28
C PRO A 260 23.27 -23.52 29.80
N ALA A 261 22.77 -22.36 29.35
CA ALA A 261 22.63 -22.11 27.92
C ALA A 261 24.01 -22.10 27.24
N PRO A 262 24.10 -22.48 25.96
CA PRO A 262 25.35 -22.43 25.20
C PRO A 262 25.95 -21.02 25.17
N ARG A 263 27.26 -20.95 24.91
CA ARG A 263 27.90 -19.67 24.61
C ARG A 263 27.34 -19.06 23.32
N ALA A 264 27.39 -17.72 23.21
CA ALA A 264 27.09 -17.04 21.96
C ALA A 264 28.03 -17.56 20.85
N PRO A 265 27.52 -17.83 19.62
CA PRO A 265 28.36 -18.06 18.46
C PRO A 265 29.31 -16.86 18.24
N GLN A 266 30.50 -17.14 17.71
CA GLN A 266 31.55 -16.15 17.47
C GLN A 266 32.15 -16.34 16.08
N GLY A 267 32.70 -15.27 15.51
CA GLY A 267 33.35 -15.27 14.21
C GLY A 267 32.34 -15.51 13.08
N ILE A 268 31.16 -14.91 13.16
CA ILE A 268 30.24 -14.92 12.02
C ILE A 268 30.84 -14.10 10.89
N GLU A 269 31.01 -14.72 9.72
CA GLU A 269 31.64 -14.09 8.57
C GLU A 269 30.93 -14.45 7.25
N LEU A 270 30.98 -13.52 6.30
CA LEU A 270 30.45 -13.73 4.96
C LEU A 270 31.35 -14.67 4.16
N ASP A 271 30.80 -15.77 3.65
CA ASP A 271 31.51 -16.69 2.77
C ASP A 271 31.39 -16.24 1.31
N THR A 272 30.14 -16.07 0.85
CA THR A 272 29.81 -15.68 -0.51
C THR A 272 28.54 -14.84 -0.54
N ALA A 273 28.58 -13.67 -1.18
CA ALA A 273 27.40 -12.90 -1.55
C ALA A 273 27.25 -12.89 -3.08
N THR A 274 26.08 -13.32 -3.55
CA THR A 274 25.67 -13.29 -4.95
C THR A 274 24.34 -12.56 -5.07
N ARG A 275 23.99 -12.13 -6.29
CA ARG A 275 22.72 -11.45 -6.55
C ARG A 275 21.45 -12.20 -6.11
N ASP A 276 21.52 -13.52 -5.89
CA ASP A 276 20.38 -14.37 -5.55
C ASP A 276 20.55 -15.14 -4.22
N ALA A 277 21.65 -14.93 -3.49
CA ALA A 277 21.89 -15.58 -2.20
C ALA A 277 23.04 -14.97 -1.38
N LEU A 278 22.91 -15.12 -0.07
CA LEU A 278 23.94 -14.82 0.93
C LEU A 278 24.34 -16.11 1.66
N GLU A 279 25.62 -16.41 1.71
CA GLU A 279 26.21 -17.56 2.41
C GLU A 279 27.18 -17.05 3.48
N PHE A 280 27.03 -17.52 4.71
CA PHE A 280 27.87 -17.15 5.85
C PHE A 280 28.02 -18.31 6.83
N SER A 281 29.11 -18.28 7.58
CA SER A 281 29.46 -19.31 8.56
C SER A 281 29.97 -18.69 9.86
N TRP A 282 30.04 -19.51 10.91
CA TRP A 282 30.53 -19.11 12.22
C TRP A 282 31.26 -20.28 12.89
N ASN A 283 31.96 -20.00 14.00
CA ASN A 283 32.64 -21.07 14.74
C ASN A 283 31.61 -22.01 15.40
N PRO A 284 31.73 -23.35 15.21
CA PRO A 284 30.90 -24.31 15.92
C PRO A 284 30.97 -24.15 17.46
N VAL A 285 29.85 -24.49 18.11
CA VAL A 285 29.65 -24.38 19.56
C VAL A 285 29.42 -25.80 20.09
N ASP A 286 30.29 -26.28 20.96
CA ASP A 286 30.38 -27.70 21.34
C ASP A 286 29.10 -28.28 21.96
N ASP A 287 28.31 -27.48 22.65
CA ASP A 287 27.05 -27.84 23.31
C ASP A 287 25.79 -27.39 22.56
N ALA A 288 25.95 -26.89 21.33
CA ALA A 288 24.83 -26.56 20.46
C ALA A 288 24.28 -27.83 19.79
N ILE A 289 22.96 -27.98 19.82
CA ILE A 289 22.19 -28.99 19.10
C ILE A 289 21.76 -28.43 17.73
N LEU A 290 21.39 -27.14 17.70
CA LEU A 290 21.04 -26.40 16.50
C LEU A 290 21.33 -24.91 16.71
N TYR A 291 21.18 -24.09 15.68
CA TYR A 291 21.24 -22.64 15.75
C TYR A 291 19.98 -22.01 15.16
N TYR A 292 19.51 -20.95 15.80
CA TYR A 292 18.53 -20.05 15.21
C TYR A 292 19.23 -18.89 14.52
N VAL A 293 18.89 -18.68 13.26
CA VAL A 293 19.41 -17.60 12.42
C VAL A 293 18.35 -16.51 12.34
N TYR A 294 18.78 -15.28 12.58
CA TYR A 294 17.92 -14.11 12.57
C TYR A 294 18.41 -13.10 11.53
N ARG A 295 17.47 -12.39 10.90
CA ARG A 295 17.73 -11.37 9.88
C ARG A 295 17.00 -10.07 10.22
N SER A 296 17.56 -8.94 9.83
CA SER A 296 16.94 -7.61 9.93
C SER A 296 17.29 -6.78 8.69
N LYS A 297 16.36 -5.92 8.24
CA LYS A 297 16.63 -4.84 7.28
C LYS A 297 17.40 -3.67 7.95
N ASN A 298 17.41 -3.60 9.28
CA ASN A 298 18.03 -2.56 10.10
C ASN A 298 19.22 -3.07 10.94
N PRO A 299 20.29 -2.27 11.15
CA PRO A 299 21.47 -2.68 11.90
C PRO A 299 21.20 -3.03 13.38
N THR A 300 20.16 -2.43 13.96
CA THR A 300 19.79 -2.58 15.38
C THR A 300 18.55 -3.43 15.60
N GLY A 301 17.98 -4.01 14.54
CA GLY A 301 16.73 -4.77 14.59
C GLY A 301 15.47 -3.92 14.35
N PRO A 302 14.27 -4.49 14.57
CA PRO A 302 14.03 -5.83 15.10
C PRO A 302 14.57 -6.95 14.20
N PHE A 303 15.03 -8.04 14.81
CA PHE A 303 15.57 -9.21 14.11
C PHE A 303 14.53 -10.35 14.12
N GLU A 304 14.22 -10.88 12.94
CA GLU A 304 13.26 -11.96 12.75
C GLU A 304 13.97 -13.30 12.55
N ARG A 305 13.44 -14.38 13.15
CA ARG A 305 13.98 -15.73 12.97
C ARG A 305 13.64 -16.23 11.56
N ILE A 306 14.66 -16.48 10.74
CA ILE A 306 14.51 -16.95 9.36
C ILE A 306 14.86 -18.42 9.16
N GLY A 307 15.48 -19.06 10.15
CA GLY A 307 15.87 -20.46 10.03
C GLY A 307 16.35 -21.11 11.33
N ALA A 308 16.28 -22.44 11.34
CA ALA A 308 16.82 -23.32 12.36
C ALA A 308 17.67 -24.41 11.67
N ILE A 309 18.97 -24.47 11.96
CA ILE A 309 19.91 -25.40 11.29
C ILE A 309 20.83 -26.10 12.29
N SER A 310 21.40 -27.25 11.93
CA SER A 310 22.34 -27.99 12.80
C SER A 310 23.82 -27.73 12.49
N GLU A 311 24.10 -27.12 11.35
CA GLU A 311 25.47 -26.85 10.88
C GLU A 311 25.84 -25.39 11.14
N ALA A 312 27.13 -25.10 11.39
CA ALA A 312 27.59 -23.73 11.66
C ALA A 312 27.75 -22.88 10.37
N GLN A 313 26.78 -23.00 9.45
CA GLN A 313 26.70 -22.30 8.19
C GLN A 313 25.24 -22.10 7.78
N TYR A 314 24.95 -21.02 7.07
CA TYR A 314 23.61 -20.73 6.57
C TYR A 314 23.66 -20.13 5.17
N ARG A 315 22.65 -20.48 4.36
CA ARG A 315 22.44 -19.94 3.02
C ARG A 315 21.05 -19.31 2.96
N ASP A 316 21.00 -17.98 2.91
CA ASP A 316 19.77 -17.24 2.70
C ASP A 316 19.51 -17.05 1.19
N ASN A 317 18.36 -17.51 0.72
CA ASN A 317 17.95 -17.41 -0.69
C ASN A 317 17.10 -16.15 -0.88
N LEU A 318 17.74 -15.02 -1.15
CA LEU A 318 17.07 -13.74 -1.32
C LEU A 318 17.83 -12.87 -2.32
N ASN A 319 17.22 -11.76 -2.71
CA ASN A 319 17.82 -10.72 -3.55
C ASN A 319 18.48 -9.64 -2.67
N PRO A 320 19.82 -9.57 -2.54
CA PRO A 320 20.47 -8.61 -1.64
C PRO A 320 20.51 -7.21 -2.28
N THR A 321 19.37 -6.52 -2.25
CA THR A 321 19.17 -5.17 -2.79
C THR A 321 19.43 -4.06 -1.77
N ILE A 322 19.30 -4.38 -0.48
CA ILE A 322 19.78 -3.61 0.67
C ILE A 322 20.84 -4.40 1.44
N ASN A 323 21.51 -3.71 2.38
CA ASN A 323 22.30 -4.40 3.38
C ASN A 323 21.37 -5.16 4.34
N TYR A 324 21.56 -6.47 4.45
CA TYR A 324 20.91 -7.29 5.47
C TYR A 324 21.84 -7.51 6.65
N TYR A 325 21.25 -7.60 7.84
CA TYR A 325 21.95 -7.82 9.09
C TYR A 325 21.57 -9.17 9.68
N TYR A 326 22.55 -9.97 10.09
CA TYR A 326 22.32 -11.31 10.64
C TYR A 326 22.87 -11.48 12.03
N GLN A 327 22.14 -12.23 12.86
CA GLN A 327 22.59 -12.71 14.15
C GLN A 327 22.27 -14.19 14.28
N VAL A 328 23.12 -14.93 14.98
CA VAL A 328 22.93 -16.36 15.22
C VAL A 328 22.93 -16.65 16.71
N ARG A 329 22.04 -17.53 17.15
CA ARG A 329 21.95 -18.00 18.54
C ARG A 329 22.11 -19.51 18.55
N ALA A 330 23.01 -20.02 19.38
CA ALA A 330 23.16 -21.45 19.63
C ALA A 330 22.04 -21.92 20.55
N VAL A 331 21.49 -23.10 20.24
CA VAL A 331 20.43 -23.74 21.01
C VAL A 331 20.95 -25.06 21.53
N GLY A 332 20.96 -25.22 22.85
CA GLY A 332 21.38 -26.44 23.52
C GLY A 332 20.33 -26.90 24.52
N ILE A 333 20.63 -27.97 25.26
CA ILE A 333 19.69 -28.51 26.25
C ILE A 333 19.36 -27.49 27.36
N GLY A 334 20.31 -26.61 27.70
CA GLY A 334 20.14 -25.53 28.68
C GLY A 334 19.47 -24.26 28.13
N GLY A 335 19.03 -24.27 26.87
CA GLY A 335 18.27 -23.19 26.26
C GLY A 335 19.04 -22.42 25.19
N LEU A 336 18.63 -21.16 24.98
CA LEU A 336 19.08 -20.30 23.89
C LEU A 336 20.21 -19.37 24.35
N SER A 337 21.32 -19.31 23.60
CA SER A 337 22.45 -18.42 23.89
C SER A 337 22.10 -16.93 23.73
N LEU A 338 23.02 -16.04 24.13
CA LEU A 338 23.05 -14.67 23.61
C LEU A 338 23.32 -14.67 22.08
N PRO A 339 22.92 -13.64 21.33
CA PRO A 339 23.25 -13.51 19.91
C PRO A 339 24.76 -13.37 19.68
N SER A 340 25.21 -13.82 18.51
CA SER A 340 26.53 -13.47 17.94
C SER A 340 26.65 -11.96 17.73
N GLU A 341 27.85 -11.50 17.36
CA GLU A 341 28.01 -10.22 16.68
C GLU A 341 27.14 -10.15 15.41
N THR A 342 26.77 -8.92 15.02
CA THR A 342 25.94 -8.69 13.84
C THR A 342 26.80 -8.73 12.58
N LEU A 343 26.47 -9.63 11.64
CA LEU A 343 27.03 -9.63 10.29
C LEU A 343 26.25 -8.65 9.41
N LYS A 344 26.91 -7.65 8.82
CA LYS A 344 26.37 -6.83 7.73
C LYS A 344 26.74 -7.48 6.39
N THR A 345 25.79 -7.56 5.46
CA THR A 345 26.00 -8.14 4.13
C THR A 345 26.01 -7.08 3.04
N PRO A 346 26.74 -7.28 1.93
CA PRO A 346 26.82 -6.31 0.84
C PRO A 346 25.58 -6.35 -0.06
N ILE A 347 25.27 -5.21 -0.68
CA ILE A 347 24.33 -5.12 -1.79
C ILE A 347 24.98 -5.69 -3.05
N THR A 348 24.39 -6.76 -3.60
CA THR A 348 24.91 -7.47 -4.78
C THR A 348 23.95 -7.47 -5.96
N LYS A 349 22.69 -7.06 -5.74
CA LYS A 349 21.68 -6.88 -6.79
C LYS A 349 21.19 -5.45 -6.77
N THR A 350 21.34 -4.75 -7.88
CA THR A 350 20.66 -3.47 -8.12
C THR A 350 19.60 -3.72 -9.18
N PRO A 351 18.30 -3.66 -8.83
CA PRO A 351 17.24 -3.77 -9.82
C PRO A 351 17.39 -2.68 -10.89
N ILE A 352 17.11 -3.04 -12.14
CA ILE A 352 17.12 -2.10 -13.27
C ILE A 352 15.67 -2.02 -13.73
N ARG A 353 15.02 -0.88 -13.49
CA ARG A 353 13.63 -0.67 -13.95
C ARG A 353 13.58 -0.67 -15.47
N ARG A 354 12.66 -1.43 -16.03
CA ARG A 354 12.23 -1.33 -17.42
C ARG A 354 11.38 -0.05 -17.54
N MET A 355 11.65 0.82 -18.50
CA MET A 355 10.88 2.03 -18.78
C MET A 355 10.61 2.10 -20.27
N GLU A 356 9.68 2.96 -20.69
CA GLU A 356 9.29 3.08 -22.09
C GLU A 356 10.45 3.52 -22.99
N LYS A 357 10.46 2.98 -24.21
CA LYS A 357 11.43 3.31 -25.25
C LYS A 357 10.95 4.49 -26.08
N ILE A 358 11.04 5.67 -25.49
CA ILE A 358 10.50 6.90 -26.08
C ILE A 358 11.47 7.61 -27.04
N SER A 359 10.90 8.33 -28.00
CA SER A 359 11.57 9.20 -28.97
C SER A 359 12.13 10.45 -28.28
N ARG A 360 12.82 11.32 -29.03
CA ARG A 360 13.17 12.67 -28.50
C ARG A 360 12.03 13.67 -28.58
N ALA A 361 10.98 13.35 -29.33
CA ALA A 361 9.78 14.15 -29.55
C ALA A 361 10.08 15.66 -29.61
N PRO A 362 10.93 16.12 -30.55
CA PRO A 362 11.24 17.54 -30.63
C PRO A 362 9.97 18.31 -30.98
N ILE A 363 9.74 19.44 -30.32
CA ILE A 363 8.66 20.37 -30.64
C ILE A 363 9.22 21.75 -30.96
N ALA A 364 8.47 22.53 -31.74
CA ALA A 364 8.82 23.90 -32.05
C ALA A 364 7.59 24.80 -31.93
N VAL A 365 7.64 25.76 -31.01
CA VAL A 365 6.51 26.68 -30.75
C VAL A 365 6.89 28.12 -31.05
N HIS A 366 5.99 28.85 -31.70
CA HIS A 366 6.15 30.27 -31.92
C HIS A 366 5.93 31.06 -30.62
N THR A 367 6.87 31.95 -30.32
CA THR A 367 6.86 32.85 -29.16
C THR A 367 7.07 34.29 -29.60
N ASP A 368 6.81 35.26 -28.72
CA ASP A 368 7.07 36.68 -29.00
C ASP A 368 8.54 37.00 -29.36
N ASN A 369 9.48 36.11 -29.02
CA ASN A 369 10.92 36.31 -29.21
C ASN A 369 11.54 35.40 -30.29
N GLY A 370 10.74 34.65 -31.04
CA GLY A 370 11.19 33.69 -32.06
C GLY A 370 10.59 32.30 -31.86
N ILE A 371 11.20 31.28 -32.48
CA ILE A 371 10.76 29.90 -32.35
C ILE A 371 11.54 29.21 -31.23
N LEU A 372 10.84 28.73 -30.21
CA LEU A 372 11.43 27.90 -29.17
C LEU A 372 11.33 26.44 -29.59
N VAL A 373 12.48 25.78 -29.73
CA VAL A 373 12.57 24.35 -30.00
C VAL A 373 12.98 23.64 -28.71
N SER A 374 12.30 22.59 -28.30
CA SER A 374 12.69 21.74 -27.16
C SER A 374 12.62 20.26 -27.53
N TRP A 375 13.34 19.41 -26.79
CA TRP A 375 13.42 17.96 -27.02
C TRP A 375 13.88 17.20 -25.78
N ARG A 376 13.64 15.88 -25.74
CA ARG A 376 13.95 15.10 -24.54
C ARG A 376 15.45 14.84 -24.42
N LEU A 377 15.95 14.91 -23.19
CA LEU A 377 17.15 14.17 -22.80
C LEU A 377 16.69 12.80 -22.30
N LEU A 378 17.27 11.72 -22.82
CA LEU A 378 16.88 10.36 -22.44
C LEU A 378 17.83 9.81 -21.38
N ALA A 379 17.36 8.95 -20.48
CA ALA A 379 18.18 8.29 -19.46
C ALA A 379 19.27 7.40 -20.07
N SER A 380 19.02 6.85 -21.25
CA SER A 380 20.00 6.09 -22.04
C SER A 380 21.04 6.98 -22.74
N ASP A 381 20.88 8.30 -22.71
CA ASP A 381 21.87 9.20 -23.30
C ASP A 381 23.17 9.22 -22.48
N PRO A 382 24.35 9.15 -23.12
CA PRO A 382 25.61 9.18 -22.39
C PRO A 382 25.82 10.57 -21.75
N PRO A 383 26.48 10.66 -20.59
CA PRO A 383 26.62 11.92 -19.84
C PRO A 383 27.24 13.10 -20.61
N ASN A 384 27.99 12.82 -21.68
CA ASN A 384 28.65 13.82 -22.52
C ASN A 384 27.92 14.11 -23.85
N ILE A 385 26.67 13.66 -24.00
CA ILE A 385 25.84 13.96 -25.17
C ILE A 385 25.68 15.48 -25.35
N ALA A 386 25.62 15.89 -26.62
CA ALA A 386 25.36 17.26 -27.04
C ALA A 386 24.36 17.27 -28.21
N PHE A 387 23.83 18.44 -28.56
CA PHE A 387 22.82 18.57 -29.60
C PHE A 387 23.17 19.65 -30.61
N ASP A 388 22.93 19.35 -31.89
CA ASP A 388 22.91 20.35 -32.96
C ASP A 388 21.49 20.53 -33.46
N VAL A 389 21.08 21.79 -33.62
CA VAL A 389 19.76 22.17 -34.12
C VAL A 389 19.93 22.72 -35.53
N TYR A 390 19.07 22.27 -36.43
CA TYR A 390 19.03 22.70 -37.81
C TYR A 390 17.66 23.31 -38.10
N ARG A 391 17.65 24.41 -38.87
CA ARG A 391 16.46 25.00 -39.46
C ARG A 391 16.54 24.87 -40.98
N ASN A 392 15.53 24.26 -41.61
CA ASN A 392 15.46 24.07 -43.06
C ASN A 392 16.76 23.46 -43.63
N GLY A 393 17.33 22.47 -42.92
CA GLY A 393 18.58 21.80 -43.30
C GLY A 393 19.89 22.53 -42.97
N HIS A 394 19.84 23.75 -42.41
CA HIS A 394 21.02 24.52 -42.02
C HIS A 394 21.21 24.55 -40.51
N LYS A 395 22.43 24.24 -40.03
CA LYS A 395 22.77 24.29 -38.60
C LYS A 395 22.69 25.73 -38.10
N ILE A 396 22.00 25.96 -36.97
CA ILE A 396 21.80 27.30 -36.41
C ILE A 396 22.59 27.56 -35.11
N ASN A 397 22.91 26.53 -34.34
CA ASN A 397 23.75 26.66 -33.14
C ASN A 397 25.25 26.71 -33.50
N LYS A 398 26.03 27.62 -32.89
CA LYS A 398 27.47 27.78 -33.17
C LYS A 398 28.32 26.59 -32.68
N SER A 399 27.93 26.00 -31.55
CA SER A 399 28.58 24.86 -30.91
C SER A 399 27.52 23.88 -30.40
N PRO A 400 27.81 22.56 -30.35
CA PRO A 400 26.86 21.58 -29.82
C PRO A 400 26.39 21.93 -28.39
N ILE A 401 25.08 21.97 -28.20
CA ILE A 401 24.38 22.37 -26.98
C ILE A 401 24.51 21.25 -25.94
N ARG A 402 24.89 21.56 -24.69
CA ARG A 402 25.21 20.57 -23.64
C ARG A 402 24.61 20.87 -22.28
N ASP A 403 24.07 22.06 -22.12
CA ASP A 403 23.62 22.66 -20.88
C ASP A 403 22.10 22.65 -20.75
N ARG A 404 21.39 22.55 -21.88
CA ARG A 404 19.92 22.56 -22.02
C ARG A 404 19.49 21.61 -23.14
N THR A 405 18.20 21.29 -23.19
CA THR A 405 17.55 20.63 -24.33
C THR A 405 16.46 21.48 -24.96
N ASN A 406 16.72 22.79 -25.01
CA ASN A 406 15.96 23.73 -25.82
C ASN A 406 16.87 24.69 -26.59
N TYR A 407 16.28 25.42 -27.53
CA TYR A 407 16.94 26.44 -28.33
C TYR A 407 15.94 27.48 -28.84
N LEU A 408 16.13 28.75 -28.46
CA LEU A 408 15.35 29.87 -28.98
C LEU A 408 15.99 30.41 -30.27
N ASP A 409 15.36 30.11 -31.41
CA ASP A 409 15.72 30.68 -32.70
C ASP A 409 14.99 32.00 -32.96
N ARG A 410 15.68 33.10 -32.67
CA ARG A 410 15.18 34.48 -32.88
C ARG A 410 14.96 34.86 -34.34
N SER A 411 15.44 34.06 -35.29
CA SER A 411 15.32 34.32 -36.73
C SER A 411 14.41 33.30 -37.42
N GLY A 412 13.75 32.41 -36.67
CA GLY A 412 12.82 31.43 -37.20
C GLY A 412 11.48 32.06 -37.58
N ASP A 413 10.74 31.39 -38.45
CA ASP A 413 9.36 31.72 -38.83
C ASP A 413 8.48 30.47 -38.71
N THR A 414 7.17 30.65 -38.86
CA THR A 414 6.17 29.57 -38.70
C THR A 414 6.19 28.53 -39.82
N GLU A 415 6.91 28.76 -40.92
CA GLU A 415 7.06 27.81 -42.03
C GLU A 415 8.33 26.94 -41.89
N ALA A 416 9.14 27.21 -40.85
CA ALA A 416 10.38 26.50 -40.63
C ALA A 416 10.17 25.03 -40.24
N VAL A 417 11.08 24.17 -40.69
CA VAL A 417 11.22 22.80 -40.21
C VAL A 417 12.51 22.71 -39.40
N TYR A 418 12.38 22.27 -38.16
CA TYR A 418 13.51 22.06 -37.26
C TYR A 418 13.94 20.60 -37.25
N THR A 419 15.22 20.36 -37.01
CA THR A 419 15.78 19.01 -36.89
C THR A 419 16.82 18.99 -35.78
N VAL A 420 16.69 18.05 -34.85
CA VAL A 420 17.60 17.86 -33.71
C VAL A 420 18.51 16.67 -33.99
N LYS A 421 19.83 16.89 -33.88
CA LYS A 421 20.85 15.85 -34.06
C LYS A 421 21.58 15.60 -32.74
N PRO A 422 21.52 14.40 -32.17
CA PRO A 422 22.28 14.05 -30.98
C PRO A 422 23.71 13.71 -31.37
N ILE A 423 24.69 14.26 -30.64
CA ILE A 423 26.11 14.21 -31.00
C ILE A 423 26.94 13.73 -29.80
N VAL A 424 27.71 12.67 -30.01
CA VAL A 424 28.72 12.17 -29.06
C VAL A 424 30.07 12.11 -29.76
N ARG A 425 31.06 12.85 -29.22
CA ARG A 425 32.43 12.93 -29.80
C ARG A 425 32.43 13.25 -31.32
N GLY A 426 31.52 14.11 -31.77
CA GLY A 426 31.42 14.55 -33.17
C GLY A 426 30.68 13.59 -34.11
N HIS A 427 30.13 12.49 -33.60
CA HIS A 427 29.35 11.52 -34.37
C HIS A 427 27.89 11.57 -33.93
N ILE A 428 26.98 11.22 -34.85
CA ILE A 428 25.55 11.11 -34.56
C ILE A 428 25.33 9.95 -33.57
N TRP A 429 24.49 10.19 -32.57
CA TRP A 429 24.04 9.21 -31.59
C TRP A 429 22.53 9.05 -31.71
N GLY A 430 22.01 7.82 -31.73
CA GLY A 430 20.57 7.58 -31.86
C GLY A 430 19.92 8.13 -33.13
N LYS A 431 18.58 8.33 -33.07
CA LYS A 431 17.77 8.84 -34.18
C LYS A 431 17.94 10.36 -34.36
N ILE A 432 17.77 10.81 -35.61
CA ILE A 432 17.62 12.23 -35.96
C ILE A 432 16.13 12.47 -36.16
N GLU A 433 15.59 13.50 -35.51
CA GLU A 433 14.17 13.77 -35.49
C GLU A 433 13.88 15.22 -35.91
N SER A 434 12.70 15.44 -36.49
CA SER A 434 12.30 16.71 -37.09
C SER A 434 10.90 17.11 -36.63
N THR A 435 10.64 18.41 -36.59
CA THR A 435 9.33 18.97 -36.24
C THR A 435 9.02 20.21 -37.06
N THR A 436 7.73 20.45 -37.29
CA THR A 436 7.19 21.72 -37.81
C THR A 436 6.88 22.68 -36.66
N VAL A 437 6.71 23.96 -36.98
CA VAL A 437 6.36 24.99 -35.99
C VAL A 437 4.86 25.01 -35.73
N TRP A 438 4.48 25.06 -34.46
CA TRP A 438 3.12 25.38 -34.04
C TRP A 438 2.96 26.90 -33.96
N GLU A 439 1.92 27.43 -34.59
CA GLU A 439 1.61 28.87 -34.60
C GLU A 439 1.34 29.41 -33.18
N LYS A 440 0.80 28.55 -32.31
CA LYS A 440 0.54 28.81 -30.90
C LYS A 440 1.29 27.81 -30.06
N ASN A 441 1.44 28.08 -28.77
CA ASN A 441 2.03 27.15 -27.81
C ASN A 441 1.07 26.00 -27.41
N TYR A 442 0.12 25.67 -28.27
CA TYR A 442 -0.77 24.54 -28.09
C TYR A 442 -1.11 23.84 -29.40
N LEU A 443 -1.46 22.56 -29.27
CA LEU A 443 -2.01 21.70 -30.31
C LEU A 443 -3.44 21.30 -29.92
N ASP A 444 -4.39 21.44 -30.84
CA ASP A 444 -5.73 20.88 -30.68
C ASP A 444 -5.77 19.51 -31.35
N VAL A 445 -5.96 18.45 -30.57
CA VAL A 445 -6.19 17.06 -31.01
C VAL A 445 -7.69 16.86 -31.20
N PRO A 446 -8.20 16.75 -32.45
CA PRO A 446 -9.62 16.58 -32.70
C PRO A 446 -10.18 15.30 -32.05
N LEU A 447 -11.36 15.41 -31.44
CA LEU A 447 -12.04 14.30 -30.77
C LEU A 447 -13.28 13.85 -31.54
N HIS A 448 -13.52 12.54 -31.51
CA HIS A 448 -14.74 11.93 -32.01
C HIS A 448 -15.82 11.92 -30.91
N LYS A 449 -16.33 13.11 -30.56
CA LYS A 449 -17.28 13.29 -29.47
C LYS A 449 -18.46 12.29 -29.56
N PRO A 450 -18.67 11.43 -28.54
CA PRO A 450 -19.79 10.51 -28.51
C PRO A 450 -21.14 11.25 -28.48
N GLN A 451 -22.14 10.67 -29.13
CA GLN A 451 -23.51 11.15 -29.00
C GLN A 451 -24.01 10.90 -27.57
N GLY A 452 -24.77 11.87 -27.03
CA GLY A 452 -25.50 11.70 -25.78
C GLY A 452 -26.56 10.60 -25.84
N GLY A 453 -27.20 10.32 -24.70
CA GLY A 453 -28.21 9.28 -24.59
C GLY A 453 -29.30 9.61 -23.59
N VAL A 454 -30.16 8.62 -23.32
CA VAL A 454 -31.25 8.72 -22.33
C VAL A 454 -31.18 7.52 -21.41
N THR A 455 -31.17 7.74 -20.11
CA THR A 455 -31.18 6.67 -19.10
C THR A 455 -32.56 6.02 -18.97
N PRO A 456 -32.69 4.83 -18.33
CA PRO A 456 -33.97 4.12 -18.19
C PRO A 456 -35.10 4.92 -17.52
N ASP A 457 -34.76 5.91 -16.68
CA ASP A 457 -35.69 6.83 -16.03
C ASP A 457 -36.06 8.06 -16.87
N GLY A 458 -35.60 8.12 -18.13
CA GLY A 458 -35.93 9.18 -19.09
C GLY A 458 -35.06 10.43 -18.98
N VAL A 459 -33.96 10.39 -18.23
CA VAL A 459 -33.03 11.53 -18.11
C VAL A 459 -32.06 11.55 -19.29
N GLU A 460 -32.06 12.66 -20.05
CA GLU A 460 -31.09 12.90 -21.12
C GLU A 460 -29.71 13.25 -20.55
N TYR A 461 -28.65 12.81 -21.22
CA TYR A 461 -27.28 13.16 -20.89
C TYR A 461 -26.44 13.41 -22.14
N THR A 462 -25.36 14.16 -21.98
CA THR A 462 -24.35 14.44 -23.01
C THR A 462 -22.98 14.00 -22.51
N TYR A 463 -21.96 14.02 -23.38
CA TYR A 463 -20.59 13.69 -22.99
C TYR A 463 -19.69 14.92 -22.97
N SER A 464 -18.74 14.93 -22.04
CA SER A 464 -17.54 15.76 -22.05
C SER A 464 -16.31 14.88 -21.96
N ALA A 465 -15.23 15.27 -22.64
CA ALA A 465 -13.92 14.69 -22.40
C ALA A 465 -13.55 14.89 -20.92
N ASN A 466 -12.83 13.97 -20.30
CA ASN A 466 -12.58 14.00 -18.87
C ASN A 466 -11.11 13.61 -18.59
N ASP A 467 -10.84 12.79 -17.57
CA ASP A 467 -9.50 12.34 -17.24
C ASP A 467 -8.87 11.55 -18.40
N ALA A 468 -7.57 11.70 -18.57
CA ALA A 468 -6.77 10.99 -19.54
C ALA A 468 -5.53 10.36 -18.88
N SER A 469 -4.91 9.43 -19.61
CA SER A 469 -3.58 8.90 -19.33
C SER A 469 -2.84 8.72 -20.67
N VAL A 470 -1.57 8.32 -20.62
CA VAL A 470 -0.71 8.18 -21.81
C VAL A 470 0.09 6.89 -21.76
N GLY A 471 0.40 6.38 -22.95
CA GLY A 471 1.32 5.27 -23.18
C GLY A 471 1.61 5.17 -24.67
N ASP A 472 2.78 4.62 -25.00
CA ASP A 472 3.16 4.29 -26.39
C ASP A 472 2.43 2.99 -26.76
N LEU A 473 1.27 3.08 -27.40
CA LEU A 473 0.37 1.95 -27.66
C LEU A 473 0.81 1.14 -28.88
N ASP A 474 1.64 1.71 -29.75
CA ASP A 474 2.03 1.10 -31.02
C ASP A 474 3.54 0.75 -31.12
N GLY A 475 4.35 1.27 -30.20
CA GLY A 475 5.79 1.00 -30.02
C GLY A 475 6.70 1.90 -30.87
N ASP A 476 6.23 3.06 -31.34
CA ASP A 476 7.00 3.97 -32.18
C ASP A 476 7.88 4.96 -31.39
N GLY A 477 7.59 5.13 -30.10
CA GLY A 477 8.27 5.98 -29.13
C GLY A 477 7.57 7.31 -28.82
N ASP A 478 6.44 7.61 -29.45
CA ASP A 478 5.57 8.73 -29.12
C ASP A 478 4.40 8.26 -28.23
N TYR A 479 3.72 9.20 -27.57
CA TYR A 479 2.63 8.85 -26.64
C TYR A 479 1.27 9.08 -27.30
N GLU A 480 0.41 8.07 -27.22
CA GLU A 480 -1.02 8.21 -27.47
C GLU A 480 -1.75 8.60 -26.20
N ILE A 481 -2.92 9.22 -26.38
CA ILE A 481 -3.80 9.64 -25.29
C ILE A 481 -4.91 8.63 -25.14
N VAL A 482 -5.02 8.00 -23.96
CA VAL A 482 -6.21 7.25 -23.56
C VAL A 482 -7.13 8.16 -22.77
N LEU A 483 -8.29 8.48 -23.35
CA LEU A 483 -9.25 9.46 -22.83
C LEU A 483 -10.51 8.79 -22.29
N LYS A 484 -10.88 9.13 -21.06
CA LYS A 484 -12.20 8.83 -20.50
C LYS A 484 -13.22 9.88 -20.91
N TRP A 485 -14.38 9.44 -21.40
CA TRP A 485 -15.55 10.29 -21.58
C TRP A 485 -16.49 10.16 -20.40
N ASP A 486 -16.84 11.30 -19.80
CA ASP A 486 -17.78 11.36 -18.68
C ASP A 486 -19.16 11.83 -19.16
N PRO A 487 -20.23 11.07 -18.88
CA PRO A 487 -21.59 11.52 -19.16
C PRO A 487 -21.99 12.60 -18.14
N SER A 488 -22.74 13.61 -18.58
CA SER A 488 -23.17 14.77 -17.76
C SER A 488 -24.03 14.42 -16.54
N ASN A 489 -24.45 13.16 -16.42
CA ASN A 489 -25.19 12.62 -15.29
C ASN A 489 -24.37 11.59 -14.49
N SER A 490 -23.04 11.61 -14.55
CA SER A 490 -22.17 10.88 -13.63
C SER A 490 -22.47 11.21 -12.16
N LYS A 491 -22.02 10.36 -11.24
CA LYS A 491 -22.42 10.42 -9.82
C LYS A 491 -21.24 10.25 -8.89
N ASP A 492 -21.22 11.04 -7.82
CA ASP A 492 -20.50 10.61 -6.62
C ASP A 492 -21.19 9.37 -6.01
N ASN A 493 -20.44 8.56 -5.27
CA ASN A 493 -20.94 7.36 -4.64
C ASN A 493 -22.04 7.61 -3.62
N SER A 494 -22.11 8.79 -3.00
CA SER A 494 -23.22 9.17 -2.11
C SER A 494 -24.54 9.39 -2.85
N GLN A 495 -24.50 9.67 -4.15
CA GLN A 495 -25.67 10.07 -4.94
C GLN A 495 -26.33 8.89 -5.64
N ALA A 496 -27.65 8.82 -5.58
CA ALA A 496 -28.47 7.92 -6.40
C ALA A 496 -28.70 8.48 -7.82
N GLY A 497 -29.20 7.64 -8.72
CA GLY A 497 -29.54 7.96 -10.10
C GLY A 497 -28.77 7.13 -11.12
N TYR A 498 -29.39 6.86 -12.26
CA TYR A 498 -28.73 6.23 -13.39
C TYR A 498 -27.64 7.15 -13.97
N THR A 499 -26.64 6.54 -14.60
CA THR A 499 -25.62 7.25 -15.37
C THR A 499 -25.63 6.78 -16.82
N GLY A 500 -25.15 7.62 -17.72
CA GLY A 500 -24.70 7.17 -19.03
C GLY A 500 -23.56 6.16 -18.93
N GLU A 501 -23.21 5.53 -20.05
CA GLU A 501 -22.12 4.56 -20.12
C GLU A 501 -20.77 5.28 -20.12
N VAL A 502 -19.75 4.69 -19.49
CA VAL A 502 -18.37 5.21 -19.55
C VAL A 502 -17.70 4.71 -20.84
N LEU A 503 -17.01 5.61 -21.54
CA LEU A 503 -16.28 5.28 -22.76
C LEU A 503 -14.80 5.61 -22.58
N LEU A 504 -13.93 4.74 -23.07
CA LEU A 504 -12.49 4.98 -23.17
C LEU A 504 -12.12 5.01 -24.66
N ASP A 505 -11.42 6.06 -25.10
CA ASP A 505 -10.87 6.15 -26.45
C ASP A 505 -9.35 6.18 -26.39
N ALA A 506 -8.68 5.72 -27.45
CA ALA A 506 -7.28 6.04 -27.70
C ALA A 506 -7.14 6.93 -28.94
N TYR A 507 -6.34 7.99 -28.81
CA TYR A 507 -6.05 8.94 -29.88
C TYR A 507 -4.55 9.12 -30.08
N GLU A 508 -4.15 9.13 -31.34
CA GLU A 508 -2.89 9.73 -31.80
C GLU A 508 -2.91 11.25 -31.59
N LEU A 509 -1.73 11.86 -31.49
CA LEU A 509 -1.61 13.33 -31.38
C LEU A 509 -2.12 14.08 -32.63
N ASP A 510 -2.27 13.40 -33.77
CA ASP A 510 -2.86 13.98 -34.98
C ASP A 510 -4.41 13.97 -35.00
N GLY A 511 -5.04 13.37 -33.99
CA GLY A 511 -6.49 13.22 -33.86
C GLY A 511 -7.06 11.92 -34.40
N SER A 512 -6.23 11.01 -34.91
CA SER A 512 -6.68 9.68 -35.34
C SER A 512 -7.22 8.89 -34.15
N LEU A 513 -8.51 8.55 -34.20
CA LEU A 513 -9.13 7.63 -33.25
C LEU A 513 -8.69 6.19 -33.56
N LEU A 514 -7.93 5.56 -32.66
CA LEU A 514 -7.52 4.17 -32.79
C LEU A 514 -8.68 3.21 -32.47
N TRP A 515 -9.36 3.43 -31.35
CA TRP A 515 -10.48 2.60 -30.89
C TRP A 515 -11.32 3.29 -29.82
N ARG A 516 -12.50 2.71 -29.55
CA ARG A 516 -13.37 3.04 -28.42
C ARG A 516 -13.79 1.78 -27.68
N ILE A 517 -13.51 1.71 -26.38
CA ILE A 517 -14.08 0.74 -25.44
C ILE A 517 -15.32 1.37 -24.80
N ASN A 518 -16.44 0.64 -24.80
CA ASN A 518 -17.64 1.02 -24.07
C ASN A 518 -17.77 0.11 -22.84
N LEU A 519 -17.61 0.65 -21.64
CA LEU A 519 -17.69 -0.15 -20.40
C LEU A 519 -19.10 -0.67 -20.12
N GLY A 520 -20.11 -0.10 -20.77
CA GLY A 520 -21.49 -0.56 -20.77
C GLY A 520 -22.23 -0.23 -19.48
N LYS A 521 -23.53 -0.54 -19.49
CA LYS A 521 -24.47 -0.21 -18.40
C LYS A 521 -24.10 -0.72 -17.00
N ASN A 522 -23.28 -1.77 -16.91
CA ASN A 522 -22.95 -2.41 -15.63
C ASN A 522 -21.71 -1.80 -14.95
N ILE A 523 -21.13 -0.74 -15.54
CA ILE A 523 -20.13 0.12 -14.92
C ILE A 523 -20.72 1.52 -14.77
N ARG A 524 -20.83 1.98 -13.52
CA ARG A 524 -21.39 3.30 -13.20
C ARG A 524 -20.37 4.40 -13.50
N ALA A 525 -20.83 5.56 -13.97
CA ALA A 525 -19.97 6.70 -14.24
C ALA A 525 -19.78 7.60 -13.00
N GLY A 526 -18.55 8.01 -12.76
CA GLY A 526 -18.13 8.90 -11.68
C GLY A 526 -16.66 8.70 -11.30
N ALA A 527 -16.10 9.66 -10.57
CA ALA A 527 -14.68 9.71 -10.22
C ALA A 527 -14.16 8.44 -9.51
N HIS A 528 -14.99 7.80 -8.69
CA HIS A 528 -14.56 6.70 -7.82
C HIS A 528 -14.79 5.30 -8.40
N TYR A 529 -15.31 5.19 -9.63
CA TYR A 529 -15.65 3.90 -10.26
C TYR A 529 -14.54 3.38 -11.18
N THR A 530 -14.40 3.97 -12.37
CA THR A 530 -13.45 3.49 -13.38
C THR A 530 -12.09 4.11 -13.14
N GLN A 531 -11.19 3.30 -12.60
CA GLN A 531 -9.76 3.58 -12.54
C GLN A 531 -9.11 2.77 -13.65
N PHE A 532 -8.66 3.44 -14.71
CA PHE A 532 -7.95 2.82 -15.82
C PHE A 532 -6.46 3.12 -15.70
N LEU A 533 -5.61 2.15 -16.06
CA LEU A 533 -4.16 2.27 -16.08
C LEU A 533 -3.65 2.07 -17.50
N VAL A 534 -2.66 2.85 -17.91
CA VAL A 534 -2.02 2.76 -19.23
C VAL A 534 -0.52 2.60 -19.04
N TYR A 535 0.00 1.44 -19.41
CA TYR A 535 1.38 1.07 -19.16
C TYR A 535 1.80 -0.14 -19.99
N ASP A 536 3.06 -0.23 -20.39
CA ASP A 536 3.65 -1.46 -20.96
C ASP A 536 3.89 -2.46 -19.82
N PHE A 537 2.87 -3.25 -19.52
CA PHE A 537 2.96 -4.18 -18.42
C PHE A 537 3.88 -5.33 -18.79
N ASP A 538 3.72 -5.99 -19.93
CA ASP A 538 4.50 -7.20 -20.21
C ASP A 538 5.94 -6.96 -20.71
N GLY A 539 6.26 -5.71 -21.05
CA GLY A 539 7.57 -5.25 -21.43
C GLY A 539 7.89 -5.51 -22.91
N ASP A 540 6.88 -5.65 -23.77
CA ASP A 540 7.06 -5.84 -25.22
C ASP A 540 7.35 -4.53 -26.00
N GLY A 541 7.32 -3.39 -25.29
CA GLY A 541 7.53 -2.06 -25.84
C GLY A 541 6.24 -1.35 -26.24
N LYS A 542 5.06 -1.91 -25.92
CA LYS A 542 3.76 -1.30 -26.18
C LYS A 542 2.91 -1.30 -24.92
N ALA A 543 2.28 -0.16 -24.64
CA ALA A 543 1.39 -0.04 -23.50
C ALA A 543 0.09 -0.84 -23.70
N GLU A 544 -0.39 -1.47 -22.63
CA GLU A 544 -1.75 -1.97 -22.51
C GLU A 544 -2.62 -1.04 -21.68
N VAL A 545 -3.95 -1.27 -21.74
CA VAL A 545 -4.92 -0.59 -20.89
C VAL A 545 -5.54 -1.60 -19.93
N VAL A 546 -5.56 -1.30 -18.63
CA VAL A 546 -6.17 -2.16 -17.59
C VAL A 546 -7.32 -1.43 -16.92
N ALA A 547 -8.48 -2.06 -16.83
CA ALA A 547 -9.64 -1.48 -16.15
C ALA A 547 -10.59 -2.55 -15.56
N LYS A 548 -11.35 -2.14 -14.53
CA LYS A 548 -12.52 -2.89 -14.06
C LYS A 548 -13.60 -2.88 -15.15
N THR A 549 -14.16 -4.05 -15.43
CA THR A 549 -15.15 -4.28 -16.48
C THR A 549 -16.30 -5.13 -15.93
N ALA A 550 -17.36 -5.29 -16.72
CA ALA A 550 -18.55 -6.05 -16.34
C ALA A 550 -19.17 -6.76 -17.55
N ASP A 551 -20.21 -7.55 -17.30
CA ASP A 551 -21.04 -8.08 -18.37
C ASP A 551 -21.60 -6.93 -19.23
N GLY A 552 -21.44 -7.04 -20.55
CA GLY A 552 -21.89 -6.02 -21.50
C GLY A 552 -20.86 -4.94 -21.83
N THR A 553 -19.66 -4.98 -21.25
CA THR A 553 -18.52 -4.19 -21.74
C THR A 553 -18.20 -4.60 -23.18
N ILE A 554 -17.99 -3.63 -24.07
CA ILE A 554 -17.65 -3.81 -25.48
C ILE A 554 -16.22 -3.30 -25.70
N ASP A 555 -15.34 -4.18 -26.14
CA ASP A 555 -13.94 -3.83 -26.42
C ASP A 555 -13.78 -3.02 -27.73
N GLY A 556 -12.57 -2.54 -28.00
CA GLY A 556 -12.25 -1.72 -29.18
C GLY A 556 -12.50 -2.39 -30.53
N THR A 557 -12.68 -3.71 -30.56
CA THR A 557 -13.01 -4.49 -31.76
C THR A 557 -14.51 -4.79 -31.89
N GLY A 558 -15.32 -4.33 -30.93
CA GLY A 558 -16.76 -4.59 -30.86
C GLY A 558 -17.13 -5.91 -30.18
N ARG A 559 -16.18 -6.60 -29.54
CA ARG A 559 -16.45 -7.85 -28.82
C ARG A 559 -17.00 -7.55 -27.44
N VAL A 560 -18.09 -8.22 -27.09
CA VAL A 560 -18.69 -8.13 -25.76
C VAL A 560 -17.96 -9.05 -24.77
N ILE A 561 -17.66 -8.53 -23.58
CA ILE A 561 -17.19 -9.28 -22.41
C ILE A 561 -18.40 -9.73 -21.60
N GLY A 562 -18.47 -11.02 -21.29
CA GLY A 562 -19.55 -11.58 -20.48
C GLY A 562 -20.90 -11.67 -21.20
N ASP A 563 -22.01 -11.48 -20.47
CA ASP A 563 -23.37 -11.52 -21.04
C ASP A 563 -23.81 -10.14 -21.59
N PRO A 564 -24.03 -9.98 -22.91
CA PRO A 564 -24.49 -8.71 -23.49
C PRO A 564 -25.85 -8.23 -22.97
N ASN A 565 -26.68 -9.11 -22.43
CA ASN A 565 -28.05 -8.80 -22.03
C ASN A 565 -28.20 -8.55 -20.53
N ALA A 566 -27.16 -8.80 -19.73
CA ALA A 566 -27.22 -8.60 -18.29
C ALA A 566 -27.41 -7.12 -17.94
N ASP A 567 -28.29 -6.86 -16.97
CA ASP A 567 -28.53 -5.52 -16.44
C ASP A 567 -28.67 -5.63 -14.91
N TYR A 568 -27.60 -5.26 -14.23
CA TYR A 568 -27.49 -5.32 -12.77
C TYR A 568 -27.73 -3.97 -12.11
N ARG A 569 -28.22 -2.99 -12.86
CA ARG A 569 -28.59 -1.68 -12.32
C ARG A 569 -29.85 -1.81 -11.48
N ASN A 570 -29.78 -1.40 -10.22
CA ASN A 570 -30.97 -1.30 -9.37
C ASN A 570 -31.75 0.01 -9.65
N SER A 571 -32.87 0.21 -8.95
CA SER A 571 -33.72 1.40 -9.11
C SER A 571 -33.01 2.72 -8.81
N GLU A 572 -31.93 2.69 -8.02
CA GLU A 572 -31.09 3.84 -7.68
C GLU A 572 -29.94 4.04 -8.68
N GLY A 573 -29.91 3.27 -9.78
CA GLY A 573 -28.87 3.33 -10.80
C GLY A 573 -27.50 2.82 -10.36
N ARG A 574 -27.43 2.03 -9.28
CA ARG A 574 -26.20 1.40 -8.76
C ARG A 574 -26.10 -0.05 -9.21
N ILE A 575 -24.87 -0.58 -9.27
CA ILE A 575 -24.58 -1.96 -9.66
C ILE A 575 -23.97 -2.72 -8.48
N LEU A 576 -24.85 -3.24 -7.63
CA LEU A 576 -24.49 -3.87 -6.35
C LEU A 576 -24.62 -5.40 -6.38
N GLU A 577 -24.96 -5.96 -7.54
CA GLU A 577 -25.05 -7.38 -7.80
C GLU A 577 -24.38 -7.69 -9.14
N GLY A 578 -24.29 -8.97 -9.48
CA GLY A 578 -23.68 -9.44 -10.73
C GLY A 578 -22.15 -9.56 -10.69
N PRO A 579 -21.57 -10.25 -11.69
CA PRO A 579 -20.13 -10.40 -11.83
C PRO A 579 -19.40 -9.07 -11.99
N GLU A 580 -18.15 -9.04 -11.52
CA GLU A 580 -17.23 -7.94 -11.73
C GLU A 580 -15.94 -8.53 -12.31
N TYR A 581 -15.38 -7.86 -13.30
CA TYR A 581 -14.21 -8.35 -14.02
C TYR A 581 -13.06 -7.36 -13.98
N LEU A 582 -11.85 -7.86 -14.18
CA LEU A 582 -10.64 -7.11 -14.46
C LEU A 582 -10.14 -7.54 -15.84
N THR A 583 -9.97 -6.59 -16.74
CA THR A 583 -9.57 -6.87 -18.13
C THR A 583 -8.32 -6.09 -18.48
N VAL A 584 -7.37 -6.78 -19.12
CA VAL A 584 -6.23 -6.19 -19.84
C VAL A 584 -6.63 -6.08 -21.31
N PHE A 585 -6.49 -4.88 -21.87
CA PHE A 585 -6.77 -4.55 -23.25
C PHE A 585 -5.49 -4.23 -24.00
N ASP A 586 -5.41 -4.71 -25.23
CA ASP A 586 -4.39 -4.38 -26.21
C ASP A 586 -4.39 -2.87 -26.46
N GLY A 587 -3.27 -2.18 -26.27
CA GLY A 587 -3.21 -0.73 -26.38
C GLY A 587 -3.52 -0.23 -27.78
N LEU A 588 -3.02 -0.89 -28.83
CA LEU A 588 -3.21 -0.44 -30.21
C LEU A 588 -4.65 -0.64 -30.71
N THR A 589 -5.33 -1.69 -30.27
CA THR A 589 -6.64 -2.08 -30.84
C THR A 589 -7.81 -1.98 -29.87
N GLY A 590 -7.55 -1.77 -28.58
CA GLY A 590 -8.55 -1.79 -27.51
C GLY A 590 -9.19 -3.18 -27.33
N ARG A 591 -8.63 -4.23 -27.94
CA ARG A 591 -9.15 -5.61 -27.86
C ARG A 591 -8.90 -6.19 -26.48
N ALA A 592 -9.88 -6.87 -25.89
CA ALA A 592 -9.67 -7.61 -24.64
C ALA A 592 -8.69 -8.77 -24.85
N LEU A 593 -7.53 -8.73 -24.18
CA LEU A 593 -6.49 -9.76 -24.22
C LEU A 593 -6.78 -10.86 -23.20
N ALA A 594 -7.08 -10.47 -21.97
CA ALA A 594 -7.46 -11.39 -20.90
C ALA A 594 -8.44 -10.72 -19.93
N THR A 595 -9.37 -11.53 -19.41
CA THR A 595 -10.34 -11.12 -18.40
C THR A 595 -10.34 -12.13 -17.26
N THR A 596 -10.29 -11.65 -16.03
CA THR A 596 -10.46 -12.43 -14.81
C THR A 596 -11.53 -11.80 -13.93
N ASN A 597 -11.98 -12.49 -12.87
CA ASN A 597 -12.86 -11.87 -11.88
C ASN A 597 -12.10 -10.76 -11.14
N TYR A 598 -12.78 -9.64 -10.90
CA TYR A 598 -12.23 -8.55 -10.10
C TYR A 598 -12.06 -9.00 -8.64
N ASP A 599 -10.85 -8.87 -8.11
CA ASP A 599 -10.54 -9.02 -6.69
C ASP A 599 -9.84 -7.73 -6.24
N PRO A 600 -10.32 -7.07 -5.16
CA PRO A 600 -11.34 -7.47 -4.18
C PRO A 600 -12.78 -7.64 -4.71
N PRO A 601 -13.42 -8.82 -4.52
CA PRO A 601 -14.81 -9.00 -4.92
C PRO A 601 -15.71 -8.13 -4.05
N ARG A 602 -16.91 -7.83 -4.56
CA ARG A 602 -17.91 -7.04 -3.82
C ARG A 602 -18.23 -7.62 -2.45
N GLY A 603 -18.44 -8.94 -2.36
CA GLY A 603 -18.94 -9.58 -1.14
C GLY A 603 -20.32 -9.02 -0.75
N ASN A 604 -20.59 -8.94 0.55
CA ASN A 604 -21.76 -8.23 1.06
C ASN A 604 -21.45 -6.73 1.11
N VAL A 605 -22.30 -5.91 0.50
CA VAL A 605 -22.15 -4.44 0.45
C VAL A 605 -22.00 -3.85 1.85
N CYS A 606 -22.75 -4.34 2.83
CA CYS A 606 -22.72 -3.83 4.20
C CYS A 606 -21.37 -4.02 4.91
N ASP A 607 -20.54 -4.98 4.48
CA ASP A 607 -19.23 -5.24 5.08
C ASP A 607 -18.26 -4.07 4.86
N TRP A 608 -18.55 -3.22 3.87
CA TRP A 608 -17.81 -1.99 3.58
C TRP A 608 -18.28 -0.81 4.43
N GLY A 609 -19.19 -0.99 5.39
CA GLY A 609 -19.60 0.05 6.34
C GLY A 609 -20.83 0.87 5.94
N ASP A 610 -21.45 0.57 4.81
CA ASP A 610 -22.82 1.00 4.49
C ASP A 610 -23.51 -0.01 3.57
N CYS A 611 -24.84 -0.05 3.60
CA CYS A 611 -25.62 -1.02 2.82
C CYS A 611 -26.20 -0.44 1.52
N TYR A 612 -25.98 0.84 1.23
CA TYR A 612 -26.55 1.49 0.04
C TYR A 612 -25.54 1.61 -1.11
N GLY A 613 -24.29 1.19 -0.90
CA GLY A 613 -23.32 1.01 -1.96
C GLY A 613 -22.39 2.20 -2.19
N ASN A 614 -22.06 2.97 -1.15
CA ASN A 614 -21.09 4.06 -1.27
C ASN A 614 -19.67 3.55 -1.08
N ARG A 615 -19.34 3.07 0.12
CA ARG A 615 -17.98 2.64 0.49
C ARG A 615 -17.48 1.44 -0.30
N VAL A 616 -18.39 0.53 -0.66
CA VAL A 616 -18.04 -0.64 -1.46
C VAL A 616 -17.48 -0.25 -2.82
N ASP A 617 -17.98 0.81 -3.47
CA ASP A 617 -17.56 1.16 -4.83
C ASP A 617 -16.54 2.30 -4.85
N ARG A 618 -15.70 2.37 -3.81
CA ARG A 618 -14.56 3.27 -3.74
C ARG A 618 -13.33 2.55 -4.28
N PHE A 619 -13.00 2.76 -5.55
CA PHE A 619 -11.88 2.08 -6.21
C PHE A 619 -10.70 3.02 -6.39
N LEU A 620 -9.49 2.49 -6.21
CA LEU A 620 -8.23 3.10 -6.63
C LEU A 620 -7.42 2.08 -7.44
N ALA A 621 -6.45 2.57 -8.21
CA ALA A 621 -5.54 1.73 -8.98
C ALA A 621 -4.15 2.40 -9.07
N GLY A 622 -3.11 1.61 -9.33
CA GLY A 622 -1.75 2.13 -9.51
C GLY A 622 -0.86 1.16 -10.26
N VAL A 623 0.27 1.65 -10.76
CA VAL A 623 1.36 0.84 -11.33
C VAL A 623 2.52 0.85 -10.33
N ALA A 624 3.15 -0.29 -10.09
CA ALA A 624 4.25 -0.44 -9.14
C ALA A 624 5.28 -1.47 -9.60
N TYR A 625 6.56 -1.19 -9.43
CA TYR A 625 7.68 -2.10 -9.69
C TYR A 625 7.97 -2.94 -8.45
N LEU A 626 7.06 -3.83 -8.09
CA LEU A 626 7.14 -4.66 -6.87
C LEU A 626 8.34 -5.64 -6.87
N ASP A 627 8.93 -5.95 -8.02
CA ASP A 627 10.17 -6.71 -8.13
C ASP A 627 11.42 -5.82 -8.37
N GLY A 628 11.22 -4.50 -8.40
CA GLY A 628 12.19 -3.45 -8.72
C GLY A 628 12.59 -3.36 -10.20
N GLN A 629 11.99 -4.16 -11.09
CA GLN A 629 12.41 -4.29 -12.49
C GLN A 629 11.27 -4.16 -13.49
N ASN A 630 10.13 -4.79 -13.25
CA ASN A 630 9.03 -4.83 -14.19
C ASN A 630 7.72 -4.36 -13.53
N PRO A 631 6.84 -3.67 -14.28
CA PRO A 631 5.62 -3.10 -13.73
C PRO A 631 4.56 -4.17 -13.41
N SER A 632 4.02 -4.09 -12.20
CA SER A 632 2.79 -4.72 -11.74
C SER A 632 1.66 -3.68 -11.73
N PHE A 633 0.40 -4.11 -11.73
CA PHE A 633 -0.74 -3.23 -11.45
C PHE A 633 -1.44 -3.61 -10.16
N ILE A 634 -1.87 -2.58 -9.44
CA ILE A 634 -2.57 -2.67 -8.16
C ILE A 634 -4.02 -2.26 -8.39
N MET A 635 -4.95 -3.10 -7.95
CA MET A 635 -6.38 -2.77 -7.91
C MET A 635 -6.83 -2.74 -6.45
N ALA A 636 -7.43 -1.62 -6.03
CA ALA A 636 -7.86 -1.40 -4.66
C ALA A 636 -9.39 -1.17 -4.57
N ARG A 637 -9.95 -1.49 -3.40
CA ARG A 637 -11.35 -1.20 -3.07
C ARG A 637 -11.48 -0.88 -1.59
N GLY A 638 -12.25 0.16 -1.30
CA GLY A 638 -12.49 0.66 0.05
C GLY A 638 -11.31 1.42 0.63
N TYR A 639 -11.61 2.43 1.44
CA TYR A 639 -10.63 3.19 2.20
C TYR A 639 -11.20 3.88 3.45
N TYR A 640 -12.50 4.17 3.49
CA TYR A 640 -13.16 4.73 4.69
C TYR A 640 -13.30 3.75 5.85
N THR A 641 -13.29 2.44 5.58
CA THR A 641 -13.52 1.36 6.55
C THR A 641 -12.65 0.17 6.14
N ARG A 642 -13.23 -0.94 5.65
CA ARG A 642 -12.49 -2.04 5.06
C ARG A 642 -11.71 -1.54 3.83
N THR A 643 -10.44 -1.87 3.79
CA THR A 643 -9.49 -1.49 2.73
C THR A 643 -8.83 -2.75 2.20
N VAL A 644 -8.85 -2.93 0.88
CA VAL A 644 -8.28 -4.12 0.24
C VAL A 644 -7.48 -3.70 -1.00
N LEU A 645 -6.23 -4.15 -1.08
CA LEU A 645 -5.33 -3.93 -2.21
C LEU A 645 -4.92 -5.29 -2.77
N VAL A 646 -4.92 -5.44 -4.10
CA VAL A 646 -4.51 -6.67 -4.77
C VAL A 646 -3.56 -6.33 -5.91
N ALA A 647 -2.39 -6.97 -5.90
CA ALA A 647 -1.37 -6.82 -6.93
C ALA A 647 -1.44 -7.92 -7.97
N TYR A 648 -1.16 -7.55 -9.22
CA TYR A 648 -1.15 -8.45 -10.36
C TYR A 648 0.01 -8.15 -11.29
N ASN A 649 0.47 -9.21 -11.96
CA ASN A 649 1.30 -9.13 -13.16
C ASN A 649 0.49 -9.46 -14.41
N TRP A 650 0.80 -8.79 -15.52
CA TRP A 650 0.45 -9.20 -16.88
C TRP A 650 1.72 -9.63 -17.60
N ARG A 651 1.94 -10.94 -17.72
CA ARG A 651 3.11 -11.53 -18.40
C ARG A 651 2.70 -12.78 -19.14
N ASP A 652 3.36 -13.09 -20.26
CA ASP A 652 3.10 -14.29 -21.06
C ASP A 652 1.61 -14.47 -21.41
N ASN A 653 0.92 -13.36 -21.70
CA ASN A 653 -0.53 -13.29 -21.95
C ASN A 653 -1.40 -13.79 -20.78
N LYS A 654 -0.96 -13.62 -19.52
CA LYS A 654 -1.71 -14.06 -18.33
C LYS A 654 -1.72 -13.00 -17.24
N ILE A 655 -2.90 -12.81 -16.64
CA ILE A 655 -3.08 -12.09 -15.39
C ILE A 655 -2.74 -13.02 -14.24
N THR A 656 -1.71 -12.70 -13.46
CA THR A 656 -1.26 -13.48 -12.30
C THR A 656 -1.36 -12.62 -11.05
N LYS A 657 -2.17 -13.03 -10.08
CA LYS A 657 -2.23 -12.38 -8.77
C LYS A 657 -0.94 -12.66 -8.00
N LEU A 658 -0.36 -11.62 -7.41
CA LEU A 658 0.86 -11.71 -6.60
C LEU A 658 0.51 -11.86 -5.12
N TRP A 659 -0.21 -10.88 -4.58
CA TRP A 659 -0.61 -10.82 -3.18
C TRP A 659 -1.94 -10.09 -3.01
N LYS A 660 -2.49 -10.19 -1.80
CA LYS A 660 -3.70 -9.47 -1.38
C LYS A 660 -3.53 -8.99 0.06
N PHE A 661 -3.62 -7.68 0.24
CA PHE A 661 -3.76 -7.04 1.54
C PHE A 661 -5.25 -6.81 1.83
N ASP A 662 -5.71 -7.12 3.05
CA ASP A 662 -7.10 -6.90 3.48
C ASP A 662 -7.12 -6.47 4.95
N SER A 663 -7.61 -5.25 5.23
CA SER A 663 -7.67 -4.71 6.59
C SER A 663 -8.63 -5.46 7.53
N ALA A 664 -9.45 -6.37 6.99
CA ALA A 664 -10.26 -7.28 7.81
C ALA A 664 -9.47 -8.51 8.31
N THR A 665 -8.21 -8.67 7.91
CA THR A 665 -7.30 -9.69 8.44
C THR A 665 -6.95 -9.36 9.89
N PRO A 666 -7.06 -10.32 10.83
CA PRO A 666 -6.69 -10.08 12.22
C PRO A 666 -5.27 -9.51 12.36
N GLY A 667 -5.12 -8.41 13.07
CA GLY A 667 -3.86 -7.67 13.23
C GLY A 667 -3.69 -6.50 12.25
N TYR A 668 -4.51 -6.37 11.20
CA TYR A 668 -4.45 -5.28 10.22
C TYR A 668 -5.55 -4.23 10.41
N GLU A 669 -6.27 -4.27 11.53
CA GLU A 669 -7.44 -3.41 11.77
C GLU A 669 -7.08 -1.92 11.75
N SER A 670 -5.84 -1.54 12.13
CA SER A 670 -5.36 -0.15 12.12
C SER A 670 -5.22 0.46 10.72
N TYR A 671 -5.24 -0.36 9.67
CA TYR A 671 -5.16 0.07 8.26
C TYR A 671 -6.55 0.38 7.67
N ALA A 672 -7.62 0.08 8.41
CA ALA A 672 -8.96 0.52 8.05
C ALA A 672 -9.10 2.05 8.20
N GLY A 673 -9.80 2.71 7.28
CA GLY A 673 -10.11 4.14 7.39
C GLY A 673 -8.98 5.10 7.04
N GLN A 674 -7.85 4.61 6.50
CA GLN A 674 -6.64 5.42 6.28
C GLN A 674 -6.48 5.92 4.84
N GLY A 675 -7.04 5.22 3.86
CA GLY A 675 -6.83 5.54 2.46
C GLY A 675 -7.48 6.85 2.03
N ASN A 676 -6.89 7.49 1.03
CA ASN A 676 -7.39 8.73 0.44
C ASN A 676 -8.27 8.45 -0.78
N HIS A 677 -8.67 9.51 -1.49
CA HIS A 677 -9.24 9.43 -2.83
C HIS A 677 -8.19 9.18 -3.93
N GLN A 678 -6.97 8.81 -3.54
CA GLN A 678 -5.81 8.63 -4.40
C GLN A 678 -4.79 7.74 -3.67
N LEU A 679 -3.71 7.39 -4.35
CA LEU A 679 -2.54 6.74 -3.80
C LEU A 679 -1.27 7.31 -4.46
N SER A 680 -0.12 7.07 -3.85
CA SER A 680 1.20 7.28 -4.45
C SER A 680 1.99 5.97 -4.44
N VAL A 681 3.00 5.89 -5.30
CA VAL A 681 3.85 4.70 -5.45
C VAL A 681 5.31 5.13 -5.57
N GLY A 682 6.19 4.47 -4.83
CA GLY A 682 7.63 4.72 -4.89
C GLY A 682 8.45 3.82 -3.94
N ASP A 683 9.74 3.72 -4.22
CA ASP A 683 10.77 3.09 -3.38
C ASP A 683 11.06 3.97 -2.16
N VAL A 684 10.38 3.71 -1.04
CA VAL A 684 10.51 4.50 0.19
C VAL A 684 11.48 3.87 1.17
N ASP A 685 11.65 2.54 1.16
CA ASP A 685 12.58 1.84 2.06
C ASP A 685 13.99 1.63 1.46
N ASN A 686 14.21 2.09 0.23
CA ASN A 686 15.45 2.02 -0.55
C ASN A 686 15.91 0.60 -0.92
N ASP A 687 15.01 -0.39 -0.95
CA ASP A 687 15.32 -1.73 -1.45
C ASP A 687 15.25 -1.87 -2.98
N GLY A 688 14.86 -0.80 -3.68
CA GLY A 688 14.78 -0.73 -5.13
C GLY A 688 13.43 -1.17 -5.71
N ARG A 689 12.48 -1.57 -4.87
CA ARG A 689 11.11 -1.94 -5.23
C ARG A 689 10.17 -0.80 -4.89
N ASP A 690 8.90 -0.91 -5.27
CA ASP A 690 7.93 0.13 -5.00
C ASP A 690 6.97 -0.32 -3.90
N GLU A 691 6.77 0.57 -2.93
CA GLU A 691 5.75 0.46 -1.91
C GLU A 691 4.52 1.30 -2.32
N ILE A 692 3.37 1.01 -1.71
CA ILE A 692 2.12 1.71 -1.98
C ILE A 692 1.79 2.63 -0.81
N ILE A 693 1.92 3.95 -1.01
CA ILE A 693 1.47 4.95 -0.04
C ILE A 693 -0.01 5.21 -0.28
N TYR A 694 -0.84 4.65 0.57
CA TYR A 694 -2.29 4.63 0.42
C TYR A 694 -2.92 5.59 1.43
N GLY A 695 -2.73 6.89 1.21
CA GLY A 695 -3.09 7.92 2.19
C GLY A 695 -2.29 7.78 3.48
N SER A 696 -2.99 7.66 4.62
CA SER A 696 -2.40 7.61 5.96
C SER A 696 -1.78 6.24 6.34
N MET A 697 -1.47 5.40 5.37
CA MET A 697 -0.85 4.08 5.57
C MET A 697 0.02 3.70 4.38
N ALA A 698 0.97 2.78 4.59
CA ALA A 698 1.79 2.21 3.53
C ALA A 698 1.77 0.67 3.54
N ILE A 699 1.81 0.09 2.34
CA ILE A 699 1.88 -1.36 2.09
C ILE A 699 3.19 -1.66 1.35
N ASP A 700 3.93 -2.66 1.83
CA ASP A 700 5.24 -3.05 1.30
C ASP A 700 5.14 -3.73 -0.08
N ASP A 701 6.27 -3.90 -0.77
CA ASP A 701 6.35 -4.47 -2.13
C ASP A 701 5.70 -5.87 -2.23
N ASP A 702 5.74 -6.62 -1.12
CA ASP A 702 5.22 -7.98 -1.00
C ASP A 702 3.76 -8.06 -0.50
N GLY A 703 3.12 -6.91 -0.27
CA GLY A 703 1.75 -6.79 0.21
C GLY A 703 1.61 -6.84 1.74
N SER A 704 2.72 -6.92 2.47
CA SER A 704 2.71 -6.83 3.93
C SER A 704 2.48 -5.38 4.39
N PRO A 705 1.88 -5.18 5.58
CA PRO A 705 1.69 -3.84 6.12
C PRO A 705 3.01 -3.22 6.61
N MET A 706 3.28 -1.96 6.24
CA MET A 706 4.43 -1.21 6.76
C MET A 706 4.05 -0.38 7.99
N TYR A 707 3.18 0.62 7.80
CA TYR A 707 2.68 1.47 8.87
C TYR A 707 1.27 1.98 8.59
N SER A 708 0.59 2.40 9.66
CA SER A 708 -0.60 3.25 9.63
C SER A 708 -0.38 4.40 10.60
N THR A 709 -0.53 5.65 10.15
CA THR A 709 -0.37 6.83 11.00
C THR A 709 -1.53 6.99 11.97
N GLY A 710 -2.69 6.38 11.65
CA GLY A 710 -3.93 6.49 12.42
C GLY A 710 -4.63 7.84 12.28
N LEU A 711 -4.17 8.73 11.38
CA LEU A 711 -4.74 10.05 11.16
C LEU A 711 -5.98 10.03 10.24
N GLY A 712 -6.19 8.91 9.53
CA GLY A 712 -7.38 8.64 8.74
C GLY A 712 -7.39 9.30 7.36
N HIS A 713 -8.52 9.14 6.68
CA HIS A 713 -8.79 9.60 5.32
C HIS A 713 -8.50 11.09 5.05
N GLY A 714 -8.06 11.39 3.83
CA GLY A 714 -7.86 12.72 3.28
C GLY A 714 -8.11 12.84 1.77
N ASP A 715 -8.12 14.08 1.30
CA ASP A 715 -8.46 14.47 -0.08
C ASP A 715 -7.25 14.83 -0.95
N ALA A 716 -6.05 14.98 -0.36
CA ALA A 716 -4.82 15.32 -1.07
C ALA A 716 -3.58 14.73 -0.38
N MET A 717 -2.60 14.27 -1.17
CA MET A 717 -1.31 13.75 -0.67
C MET A 717 -0.19 13.94 -1.69
N HIS A 718 1.05 14.07 -1.22
CA HIS A 718 2.22 14.34 -2.05
C HIS A 718 3.40 13.51 -1.53
N LEU A 719 3.86 12.56 -2.33
CA LEU A 719 5.04 11.73 -2.05
C LEU A 719 6.22 12.26 -2.87
N GLY A 720 7.35 12.55 -2.23
CA GLY A 720 8.57 12.94 -2.93
C GLY A 720 9.71 13.20 -1.96
N ASP A 721 10.84 13.67 -2.49
CA ASP A 721 11.95 14.20 -1.69
C ASP A 721 11.61 15.66 -1.33
N LEU A 722 10.77 15.82 -0.31
CA LEU A 722 10.18 17.11 0.08
C LEU A 722 11.13 17.88 1.00
N ASP A 723 11.86 17.17 1.87
CA ASP A 723 12.95 17.69 2.68
C ASP A 723 14.28 17.06 2.23
N PRO A 724 15.00 17.64 1.25
CA PRO A 724 16.27 17.10 0.76
C PRO A 724 17.42 17.19 1.78
N GLN A 725 17.17 17.75 2.96
CA GLN A 725 18.12 17.74 4.06
C GLN A 725 17.95 16.50 4.96
N ARG A 726 16.84 15.76 4.79
CA ARG A 726 16.58 14.45 5.40
C ARG A 726 16.82 13.35 4.35
N PRO A 727 17.57 12.28 4.69
CA PRO A 727 17.63 11.10 3.81
C PRO A 727 16.29 10.37 3.81
N GLY A 728 15.78 10.05 2.62
CA GLY A 728 14.52 9.34 2.45
C GLY A 728 13.56 10.13 1.57
N LEU A 729 12.29 9.74 1.61
CA LEU A 729 11.19 10.48 1.01
C LEU A 729 10.21 10.86 2.11
N GLU A 730 9.42 11.89 1.86
CA GLU A 730 8.37 12.37 2.75
C GLU A 730 7.02 12.30 2.07
N VAL A 731 5.98 12.24 2.90
CA VAL A 731 4.58 12.36 2.49
C VAL A 731 4.00 13.59 3.16
N PHE A 732 3.53 14.55 2.38
CA PHE A 732 2.67 15.63 2.86
C PHE A 732 1.21 15.27 2.58
N GLN A 733 0.36 15.31 3.61
CA GLN A 733 -1.04 14.90 3.51
C GLN A 733 -1.97 15.84 4.29
N VAL A 734 -3.21 15.95 3.80
CA VAL A 734 -4.33 16.59 4.52
C VAL A 734 -5.35 15.56 4.99
N HIS A 735 -6.17 15.88 5.99
CA HIS A 735 -7.14 14.97 6.60
C HIS A 735 -8.54 15.58 6.70
N GLU A 736 -9.56 14.76 6.39
CA GLU A 736 -10.98 15.16 6.40
C GLU A 736 -11.58 15.15 7.82
N ASN A 737 -11.10 14.24 8.67
CA ASN A 737 -11.68 14.07 10.00
C ASN A 737 -11.32 15.25 10.92
N ALA A 738 -12.30 16.08 11.25
CA ALA A 738 -12.17 17.21 12.17
C ALA A 738 -11.62 16.85 13.57
N ASN A 739 -11.71 15.58 13.99
CA ASN A 739 -11.16 15.09 15.25
C ASN A 739 -9.73 14.56 15.12
N SER A 740 -9.18 14.47 13.91
CA SER A 740 -7.78 14.07 13.71
C SER A 740 -6.86 15.01 14.50
N PRO A 741 -5.77 14.48 15.10
CA PRO A 741 -4.75 15.31 15.74
C PRO A 741 -4.22 16.42 14.83
N TYR A 742 -4.16 16.15 13.52
CA TYR A 742 -3.69 17.07 12.49
C TYR A 742 -4.72 17.16 11.35
N GLY A 743 -4.96 18.38 10.86
CA GLY A 743 -5.68 18.58 9.60
C GLY A 743 -4.77 18.46 8.39
N TYR A 744 -3.47 18.65 8.59
CA TYR A 744 -2.42 18.34 7.62
C TYR A 744 -1.08 18.15 8.32
N GLU A 745 -0.21 17.36 7.72
CA GLU A 745 1.04 16.89 8.32
C GLU A 745 2.05 16.46 7.26
N MET A 746 3.29 16.30 7.71
CA MET A 746 4.34 15.64 6.94
C MET A 746 4.95 14.51 7.75
N HIS A 747 5.06 13.34 7.14
CA HIS A 747 5.67 12.16 7.73
C HIS A 747 6.75 11.55 6.85
N ASP A 748 7.66 10.82 7.48
CA ASP A 748 8.63 9.98 6.79
C ASP A 748 7.93 8.85 6.03
N ALA A 749 8.17 8.76 4.73
CA ALA A 749 7.42 7.86 3.84
C ALA A 749 7.70 6.38 4.08
N ALA A 750 8.81 6.01 4.72
CA ALA A 750 9.17 4.62 4.99
C ALA A 750 8.62 4.13 6.33
N THR A 751 8.57 5.01 7.33
CA THR A 751 8.31 4.65 8.73
C THR A 751 6.96 5.13 9.25
N GLY A 752 6.35 6.13 8.61
CA GLY A 752 5.13 6.79 9.09
C GLY A 752 5.37 7.70 10.30
N GLU A 753 6.63 7.98 10.66
CA GLU A 753 6.95 8.93 11.73
C GLU A 753 6.49 10.34 11.34
N ILE A 754 5.54 10.89 12.09
CA ILE A 754 5.09 12.28 11.90
C ILE A 754 6.24 13.22 12.24
N LEU A 755 6.75 13.93 11.24
CA LEU A 755 7.84 14.90 11.38
C LEU A 755 7.31 16.22 11.95
N TRP A 756 6.17 16.67 11.43
CA TRP A 756 5.40 17.80 11.95
C TRP A 756 3.94 17.72 11.51
N GLY A 757 3.05 18.43 12.22
CA GLY A 757 1.65 18.52 11.83
C GLY A 757 0.90 19.67 12.47
N VAL A 758 -0.18 20.12 11.83
CA VAL A 758 -0.99 21.25 12.27
C VAL A 758 -2.43 20.83 12.47
N ARG A 759 -2.96 21.07 13.68
CA ARG A 759 -4.37 20.83 13.97
C ARG A 759 -5.25 21.96 13.42
N THR A 760 -6.23 21.61 12.58
CA THR A 760 -7.23 22.56 12.06
C THR A 760 -8.58 22.44 12.77
N GLY A 761 -8.96 21.23 13.21
CA GLY A 761 -10.24 20.97 13.88
C GLY A 761 -11.46 20.99 12.94
N ILE A 762 -11.21 20.98 11.64
CA ILE A 762 -12.20 20.97 10.55
C ILE A 762 -11.70 20.03 9.45
N ASP A 763 -12.58 19.69 8.51
CA ASP A 763 -12.17 19.10 7.24
C ASP A 763 -11.18 20.04 6.52
N THR A 764 -10.01 19.51 6.19
CA THR A 764 -8.97 20.20 5.43
C THR A 764 -8.89 19.56 4.05
N GLY A 765 -9.85 19.87 3.19
CA GLY A 765 -10.06 19.15 1.93
C GLY A 765 -9.06 19.43 0.79
N ARG A 766 -8.03 20.26 1.00
CA ARG A 766 -6.97 20.54 0.01
C ARG A 766 -5.63 20.86 0.67
N GLY A 767 -4.56 20.35 0.09
CA GLY A 767 -3.20 20.79 0.33
C GLY A 767 -2.31 20.50 -0.87
N LEU A 768 -1.12 21.07 -0.90
CA LEU A 768 -0.12 20.88 -1.95
C LEU A 768 1.29 21.01 -1.35
N ALA A 769 2.26 20.29 -1.91
CA ALA A 769 3.68 20.44 -1.62
C ALA A 769 4.45 20.71 -2.92
N ALA A 770 5.26 21.78 -2.94
CA ALA A 770 6.11 22.16 -4.07
C ALA A 770 7.15 23.20 -3.63
N ASP A 771 8.33 23.22 -4.25
CA ASP A 771 9.28 24.34 -4.11
C ASP A 771 8.74 25.57 -4.83
N ILE A 772 8.28 26.56 -4.07
CA ILE A 772 7.73 27.83 -4.57
C ILE A 772 8.46 29.05 -4.01
N ASP A 773 9.37 28.85 -3.06
CA ASP A 773 10.08 29.89 -2.34
C ASP A 773 11.58 29.56 -2.20
N PRO A 774 12.43 30.09 -3.09
CA PRO A 774 13.86 29.76 -3.12
C PRO A 774 14.66 30.26 -1.90
N ARG A 775 14.00 30.91 -0.93
CA ARG A 775 14.60 31.29 0.37
C ARG A 775 14.79 30.09 1.28
N TYR A 776 14.03 29.01 1.05
CA TYR A 776 14.09 27.78 1.82
C TYR A 776 14.48 26.63 0.88
N ILE A 777 15.16 25.62 1.43
CA ILE A 777 15.54 24.42 0.67
C ILE A 777 14.49 23.35 0.95
N GLY A 778 14.00 22.69 -0.10
CA GLY A 778 12.94 21.70 -0.03
C GLY A 778 11.62 22.23 -0.58
N TYR A 779 10.57 21.43 -0.47
CA TYR A 779 9.23 21.81 -0.92
C TYR A 779 8.49 22.48 0.22
N GLU A 780 7.98 23.69 -0.03
CA GLU A 780 6.97 24.24 0.84
C GLU A 780 5.71 23.38 0.79
N ALA A 781 5.04 23.27 1.93
CA ALA A 781 3.79 22.55 2.06
C ALA A 781 2.70 23.48 2.59
N TRP A 782 1.52 23.44 1.98
CA TRP A 782 0.40 24.25 2.43
C TRP A 782 -0.94 23.55 2.32
N ALA A 783 -1.87 23.99 3.16
CA ALA A 783 -3.25 23.51 3.16
C ALA A 783 -4.24 24.65 3.36
N VAL A 784 -5.42 24.51 2.75
CA VAL A 784 -6.47 25.53 2.81
C VAL A 784 -7.09 25.62 4.20
N LYS A 785 -7.53 26.82 4.57
CA LYS A 785 -8.41 27.04 5.72
C LYS A 785 -9.83 27.29 5.24
N GLY A 786 -10.71 26.29 5.43
CA GLY A 786 -12.12 26.37 5.05
C GLY A 786 -12.37 25.78 3.67
N GLU A 787 -13.02 26.55 2.80
CA GLU A 787 -13.39 26.10 1.45
C GLU A 787 -12.16 25.77 0.58
N TRP A 788 -12.36 24.90 -0.41
CA TRP A 788 -11.31 24.38 -1.29
C TRP A 788 -10.52 25.45 -2.06
N ASN A 789 -11.08 26.65 -2.28
CA ASN A 789 -10.46 27.77 -2.99
C ASN A 789 -10.02 28.92 -2.06
N SER A 790 -9.92 28.66 -0.75
CA SER A 790 -9.50 29.67 0.21
C SER A 790 -8.08 30.17 -0.12
N PRO A 791 -7.85 31.49 -0.26
CA PRO A 791 -6.52 32.05 -0.45
C PRO A 791 -5.73 32.14 0.87
N THR A 792 -6.27 31.60 1.96
CA THR A 792 -5.67 31.62 3.29
C THR A 792 -5.59 30.21 3.86
N GLY A 793 -4.55 29.94 4.64
CA GLY A 793 -4.20 28.61 5.10
C GLY A 793 -3.00 28.63 6.04
N GLY A 794 -2.21 27.56 6.03
CA GLY A 794 -0.85 27.58 6.56
C GLY A 794 0.12 27.18 5.47
N LEU A 795 1.06 28.06 5.12
CA LEU A 795 2.21 27.77 4.28
C LEU A 795 3.42 27.52 5.17
N HIS A 796 4.08 26.38 4.98
CA HIS A 796 5.19 25.91 5.80
C HIS A 796 6.38 25.53 4.91
N THR A 797 7.59 25.66 5.45
CA THR A 797 8.78 25.02 4.91
C THR A 797 8.69 23.50 5.02
N ALA A 798 9.59 22.77 4.36
CA ALA A 798 9.66 21.30 4.43
C ALA A 798 9.80 20.77 5.88
N ASN A 799 10.56 21.46 6.73
CA ASN A 799 10.72 21.11 8.15
C ASN A 799 9.60 21.62 9.08
N GLY A 800 8.54 22.24 8.54
CA GLY A 800 7.33 22.62 9.27
C GLY A 800 7.30 24.03 9.85
N ASP A 801 8.33 24.85 9.62
CA ASP A 801 8.33 26.25 10.04
C ASP A 801 7.31 27.06 9.22
N LYS A 802 6.42 27.79 9.89
CA LYS A 802 5.38 28.55 9.21
C LYS A 802 5.97 29.79 8.51
N ILE A 803 5.70 29.92 7.21
CA ILE A 803 6.10 31.05 6.36
C ILE A 803 5.01 32.13 6.33
N SER A 804 3.78 31.76 5.99
CA SER A 804 2.66 32.71 5.86
C SER A 804 1.29 32.07 6.14
N ASP A 805 0.29 32.92 6.35
CA ASP A 805 -1.14 32.57 6.31
C ASP A 805 -1.75 32.75 4.91
N ASN A 806 -1.09 33.49 4.01
CA ASN A 806 -1.46 33.57 2.60
C ASN A 806 -0.89 32.36 1.88
N ILE A 807 -1.72 31.71 1.07
CA ILE A 807 -1.33 30.50 0.35
C ILE A 807 -1.60 30.63 -1.14
N PRO A 808 -0.87 29.89 -1.99
CA PRO A 808 -1.28 29.64 -3.36
C PRO A 808 -2.56 28.75 -3.39
N PRO A 809 -3.25 28.67 -4.54
CA PRO A 809 -4.23 27.61 -4.76
C PRO A 809 -3.62 26.21 -4.49
N ALA A 810 -4.39 25.33 -3.85
CA ALA A 810 -3.98 23.97 -3.52
C ALA A 810 -4.68 22.97 -4.45
N ASN A 811 -4.09 22.77 -5.63
CA ASN A 811 -4.54 21.80 -6.62
C ASN A 811 -3.33 21.05 -7.22
N PHE A 812 -2.83 21.48 -8.39
CA PHE A 812 -1.65 20.89 -9.01
C PHE A 812 -0.45 21.85 -8.92
N ALA A 813 0.74 21.28 -8.84
CA ALA A 813 1.99 21.99 -9.10
C ALA A 813 2.54 21.52 -10.46
N ILE A 814 3.08 22.45 -11.24
CA ILE A 814 3.56 22.21 -12.61
C ILE A 814 4.92 22.90 -12.83
N TRP A 815 5.90 22.20 -13.39
CA TRP A 815 7.11 22.86 -13.90
C TRP A 815 6.84 23.44 -15.28
N TRP A 816 6.61 24.75 -15.34
CA TRP A 816 6.14 25.43 -16.55
C TRP A 816 7.15 26.41 -17.11
N ASP A 817 7.78 27.26 -16.29
CA ASP A 817 8.64 28.33 -16.78
C ASP A 817 10.11 27.89 -17.02
N GLY A 818 11.08 28.78 -16.80
CA GLY A 818 12.49 28.54 -17.06
C GLY A 818 13.33 28.21 -15.83
N ASP A 819 12.82 28.46 -14.62
CA ASP A 819 13.55 28.24 -13.37
C ASP A 819 13.26 26.87 -12.74
N LEU A 820 13.70 26.65 -11.50
CA LEU A 820 13.54 25.37 -10.79
C LEU A 820 12.40 25.38 -9.77
N THR A 821 11.86 26.56 -9.44
CA THR A 821 10.63 26.62 -8.64
C THR A 821 9.47 26.08 -9.48
N ARG A 822 8.45 25.58 -8.81
CA ARG A 822 7.30 24.95 -9.46
C ARG A 822 6.12 25.92 -9.46
N GLU A 823 5.46 26.04 -10.59
CA GLU A 823 4.25 26.85 -10.74
C GLU A 823 3.01 26.12 -10.20
N ILE A 824 1.90 26.84 -10.07
CA ILE A 824 0.62 26.30 -9.63
C ILE A 824 -0.34 26.21 -10.82
N LEU A 825 -0.90 25.01 -11.02
CA LEU A 825 -1.96 24.74 -11.98
C LEU A 825 -3.29 24.60 -11.22
N ASP A 826 -4.28 25.40 -11.64
CA ASP A 826 -5.64 25.36 -11.10
C ASP A 826 -6.64 25.91 -12.14
N HIS A 827 -7.73 26.55 -11.71
CA HIS A 827 -8.72 27.14 -12.61
C HIS A 827 -9.39 28.41 -12.09
N ASN A 828 -10.01 29.16 -13.00
CA ASN A 828 -11.01 30.17 -12.69
C ASN A 828 -12.40 29.51 -12.66
N TRP A 829 -12.92 29.21 -11.47
CA TRP A 829 -14.22 28.53 -11.27
C TRP A 829 -15.44 29.40 -11.52
N SER A 830 -16.45 28.85 -12.19
CA SER A 830 -17.78 29.42 -12.36
C SER A 830 -18.84 28.56 -11.67
N GLN A 831 -19.37 29.03 -10.55
CA GLN A 831 -20.43 28.34 -9.81
C GLN A 831 -21.74 28.23 -10.61
N GLU A 832 -22.05 29.21 -11.46
CA GLU A 832 -23.27 29.25 -12.27
C GLU A 832 -23.27 28.17 -13.36
N GLN A 833 -22.13 27.99 -14.03
CA GLN A 833 -21.99 27.03 -15.12
C GLN A 833 -21.45 25.67 -14.65
N TYR A 834 -20.96 25.59 -13.40
CA TYR A 834 -20.32 24.41 -12.83
C TYR A 834 -19.12 23.91 -13.66
N VAL A 835 -18.33 24.85 -14.17
CA VAL A 835 -17.09 24.61 -14.94
C VAL A 835 -16.02 25.60 -14.50
N GLY A 836 -14.75 25.32 -14.79
CA GLY A 836 -13.67 26.29 -14.60
C GLY A 836 -12.75 26.35 -15.81
N VAL A 837 -12.12 27.51 -16.03
CA VAL A 837 -11.13 27.72 -17.11
C VAL A 837 -9.73 27.56 -16.52
N GLY A 838 -8.92 26.63 -17.06
CA GLY A 838 -7.60 26.32 -16.53
C GLY A 838 -6.65 27.52 -16.45
N THR A 839 -5.83 27.57 -15.40
CA THR A 839 -4.81 28.60 -15.17
C THR A 839 -3.48 27.99 -14.74
N ILE A 840 -2.39 28.63 -15.14
CA ILE A 840 -1.05 28.42 -14.56
C ILE A 840 -0.57 29.75 -14.02
N GLY A 841 -0.12 29.77 -12.77
CA GLY A 841 0.45 30.96 -12.14
C GLY A 841 1.71 30.65 -11.33
N LYS A 842 2.55 31.65 -11.13
CA LYS A 842 3.74 31.58 -10.29
C LYS A 842 3.49 32.25 -8.95
N TRP A 843 4.01 31.68 -7.88
CA TRP A 843 3.99 32.32 -6.56
C TRP A 843 5.08 33.39 -6.47
N ASP A 844 4.68 34.64 -6.23
CA ASP A 844 5.59 35.75 -5.91
C ASP A 844 5.87 35.71 -4.40
N TYR A 845 6.88 34.93 -4.00
CA TYR A 845 7.23 34.68 -2.59
C TYR A 845 7.63 35.96 -1.82
N GLU A 846 8.02 37.02 -2.50
CA GLU A 846 8.36 38.31 -1.86
C GLU A 846 7.11 39.11 -1.48
N HIS A 847 6.03 38.97 -2.26
CA HIS A 847 4.78 39.72 -2.08
C HIS A 847 3.58 38.85 -1.70
N GLU A 848 3.80 37.54 -1.53
CA GLU A 848 2.81 36.54 -1.13
C GLU A 848 1.54 36.55 -1.98
N LYS A 849 1.71 36.47 -3.31
CA LYS A 849 0.58 36.51 -4.26
C LYS A 849 0.84 35.67 -5.51
N MET A 850 -0.23 35.25 -6.18
CA MET A 850 -0.14 34.60 -7.48
C MET A 850 0.08 35.62 -8.62
N VAL A 851 0.98 35.27 -9.54
CA VAL A 851 1.20 35.95 -10.82
C VAL A 851 0.77 35.02 -11.94
N ASN A 852 -0.30 35.36 -12.66
CA ASN A 852 -0.82 34.53 -13.74
C ASN A 852 0.14 34.49 -14.94
N LEU A 853 0.48 33.28 -15.41
CA LEU A 853 1.30 33.04 -16.60
C LEU A 853 0.45 32.60 -17.79
N LEU A 854 -0.59 31.78 -17.55
CA LEU A 854 -1.49 31.28 -18.58
C LEU A 854 -2.93 31.24 -18.06
N THR A 855 -3.87 31.70 -18.90
CA THR A 855 -5.30 31.38 -18.77
C THR A 855 -5.74 30.71 -20.07
N ALA A 856 -6.20 29.47 -19.99
CA ALA A 856 -6.50 28.64 -21.16
C ALA A 856 -7.88 28.93 -21.76
N HIS A 857 -8.08 30.12 -22.33
CA HIS A 857 -9.37 30.52 -22.93
C HIS A 857 -9.85 29.54 -24.01
N GLY A 858 -11.18 29.29 -24.03
CA GLY A 858 -11.80 28.32 -24.95
C GLY A 858 -11.64 26.86 -24.52
N THR A 859 -11.21 26.63 -23.28
CA THR A 859 -11.10 25.30 -22.66
C THR A 859 -11.79 25.26 -21.31
N TYR A 860 -12.10 24.06 -20.84
CA TYR A 860 -12.55 23.84 -19.47
C TYR A 860 -11.70 22.78 -18.76
N SER A 861 -11.51 23.00 -17.46
CA SER A 861 -11.14 21.98 -16.48
C SER A 861 -12.28 20.96 -16.27
N ASN A 862 -11.93 19.85 -15.63
CA ASN A 862 -12.79 18.70 -15.38
C ASN A 862 -13.17 18.56 -13.90
N ASN A 863 -14.13 17.68 -13.63
CA ASN A 863 -14.48 17.20 -12.29
C ASN A 863 -14.99 18.30 -11.34
N GLY A 864 -15.69 19.30 -11.88
CA GLY A 864 -16.31 20.37 -11.10
C GLY A 864 -15.28 21.18 -10.32
N THR A 865 -15.49 21.35 -9.02
CA THR A 865 -14.59 22.13 -8.16
C THR A 865 -13.21 21.51 -7.99
N LYS A 866 -12.99 20.24 -8.35
CA LYS A 866 -11.65 19.64 -8.36
C LYS A 866 -10.74 20.33 -9.39
N GLY A 867 -11.31 20.84 -10.48
CA GLY A 867 -10.61 21.73 -11.40
C GLY A 867 -9.45 21.07 -12.15
N ASN A 868 -9.55 19.76 -12.40
CA ASN A 868 -8.44 19.00 -12.96
C ASN A 868 -8.21 19.34 -14.44
N PRO A 869 -6.96 19.30 -14.93
CA PRO A 869 -6.73 19.08 -16.35
C PRO A 869 -7.23 17.68 -16.77
N SER A 870 -7.33 17.42 -18.07
CA SER A 870 -7.45 16.05 -18.55
C SER A 870 -6.17 15.26 -18.24
N LEU A 871 -5.01 15.91 -18.37
CA LEU A 871 -3.70 15.37 -17.99
C LEU A 871 -2.68 16.51 -17.80
N GLN A 872 -1.74 16.34 -16.88
CA GLN A 872 -0.48 17.09 -16.79
C GLN A 872 0.69 16.10 -16.86
N ALA A 873 1.60 16.24 -17.83
CA ALA A 873 2.74 15.34 -18.01
C ALA A 873 3.81 15.93 -18.96
N ASP A 874 5.09 15.63 -18.75
CA ASP A 874 6.18 15.81 -19.76
C ASP A 874 6.00 14.76 -20.88
N ILE A 875 5.17 15.07 -21.88
CA ILE A 875 4.85 14.14 -22.96
C ILE A 875 5.63 14.41 -24.24
N PHE A 876 6.36 15.52 -24.34
CA PHE A 876 7.31 15.80 -25.41
C PHE A 876 8.15 17.04 -25.07
N GLY A 877 9.09 17.43 -25.94
CA GLY A 877 9.93 18.58 -25.62
C GLY A 877 10.94 18.28 -24.51
N ASP A 878 11.31 19.28 -23.72
CA ASP A 878 12.25 19.10 -22.61
C ASP A 878 11.53 18.73 -21.31
N TRP A 879 12.21 18.73 -20.17
CA TRP A 879 11.74 18.21 -18.89
C TRP A 879 10.48 18.88 -18.29
N ARG A 880 9.95 19.92 -18.93
CA ARG A 880 8.82 20.68 -18.39
C ARG A 880 7.52 20.03 -18.81
N GLU A 881 6.49 20.27 -18.02
CA GLU A 881 5.27 19.49 -18.12
C GLU A 881 4.29 20.18 -19.08
N GLU A 882 3.73 19.43 -20.02
CA GLU A 882 2.56 19.83 -20.78
C GLU A 882 1.30 19.76 -19.91
N VAL A 883 0.26 20.48 -20.34
CA VAL A 883 -1.09 20.36 -19.77
C VAL A 883 -2.13 20.18 -20.88
N ILE A 884 -3.06 19.26 -20.66
CA ILE A 884 -4.16 18.95 -21.56
C ILE A 884 -5.48 19.41 -20.93
N TRP A 885 -6.21 20.28 -21.62
CA TRP A 885 -7.60 20.60 -21.29
C TRP A 885 -8.52 20.33 -22.47
N ARG A 886 -9.75 19.90 -22.20
CA ARG A 886 -10.78 19.81 -23.25
C ARG A 886 -11.21 21.20 -23.72
N THR A 887 -11.56 21.33 -24.99
CA THR A 887 -12.33 22.50 -25.44
C THR A 887 -13.68 22.56 -24.72
N GLU A 888 -14.30 23.74 -24.67
CA GLU A 888 -15.58 23.96 -23.98
C GLU A 888 -16.64 22.94 -24.39
N ASP A 889 -16.71 22.63 -25.69
CA ASP A 889 -17.63 21.69 -26.31
C ASP A 889 -17.10 20.24 -26.37
N SER A 890 -15.87 19.98 -25.93
CA SER A 890 -15.16 18.69 -26.04
C SER A 890 -15.06 18.17 -27.48
N SER A 891 -14.91 19.06 -28.46
CA SER A 891 -14.58 18.70 -29.85
C SER A 891 -13.08 18.45 -30.06
N ALA A 892 -12.23 18.89 -29.14
CA ALA A 892 -10.80 18.62 -29.15
C ALA A 892 -10.22 18.57 -27.72
N LEU A 893 -9.06 17.92 -27.57
CA LEU A 893 -8.14 18.14 -26.45
C LEU A 893 -7.11 19.19 -26.87
N ARG A 894 -6.93 20.23 -26.07
CA ARG A 894 -5.90 21.24 -26.28
C ARG A 894 -4.71 20.94 -25.37
N ILE A 895 -3.59 20.60 -25.99
CA ILE A 895 -2.32 20.32 -25.32
C ILE A 895 -1.48 21.59 -25.35
N TYR A 896 -1.23 22.20 -24.21
CA TYR A 896 -0.34 23.34 -24.07
C TYR A 896 1.07 22.86 -23.69
N THR A 897 2.07 23.47 -24.30
CA THR A 897 3.48 23.36 -23.92
C THR A 897 4.08 24.73 -23.64
N THR A 898 5.18 24.76 -22.92
CA THR A 898 5.75 26.01 -22.40
C THR A 898 6.36 26.89 -23.49
N PRO A 899 6.08 28.21 -23.49
CA PRO A 899 6.73 29.18 -24.38
C PRO A 899 8.03 29.77 -23.81
N TYR A 900 8.45 29.34 -22.61
CA TYR A 900 9.61 29.93 -21.91
C TYR A 900 10.89 29.16 -22.22
N PRO A 901 12.06 29.80 -22.40
CA PRO A 901 13.34 29.08 -22.43
C PRO A 901 13.82 28.77 -21.00
N THR A 902 14.54 27.66 -20.83
CA THR A 902 15.25 27.29 -19.60
C THR A 902 16.75 27.11 -19.83
N GLU A 903 17.56 27.38 -18.80
CA GLU A 903 18.99 27.07 -18.77
C GLU A 903 19.31 25.70 -18.17
N TYR A 904 18.29 24.99 -17.67
CA TYR A 904 18.42 23.69 -17.04
C TYR A 904 18.19 22.54 -18.02
N ARG A 905 18.67 21.37 -17.61
CA ARG A 905 18.56 20.13 -18.37
C ARG A 905 18.42 18.95 -17.43
N PHE A 906 17.30 18.25 -17.57
CA PHE A 906 17.05 17.00 -16.90
C PHE A 906 16.71 15.94 -17.93
N VAL A 907 16.86 14.67 -17.53
CA VAL A 907 16.23 13.59 -18.28
C VAL A 907 14.72 13.84 -18.21
N THR A 908 14.00 13.50 -19.28
CA THR A 908 12.54 13.57 -19.31
C THR A 908 11.95 12.92 -18.05
N LEU A 909 10.96 13.58 -17.45
CA LEU A 909 10.34 13.15 -16.21
C LEU A 909 9.60 11.83 -16.37
N MET A 910 9.20 11.46 -17.61
CA MET A 910 8.64 10.13 -17.90
C MET A 910 9.63 8.98 -17.72
N GLN A 911 10.91 9.27 -17.49
CA GLN A 911 11.94 8.30 -17.11
C GLN A 911 12.38 8.45 -15.64
N ASP A 912 11.70 9.28 -14.85
CA ASP A 912 11.75 9.27 -13.39
C ASP A 912 10.80 8.19 -12.83
N PRO A 913 11.27 7.35 -11.88
CA PRO A 913 10.51 6.20 -11.42
C PRO A 913 9.27 6.55 -10.60
N ILE A 914 9.19 7.71 -9.93
CA ILE A 914 7.99 8.11 -9.19
C ILE A 914 7.07 8.95 -10.10
N TYR A 915 7.62 9.84 -10.90
CA TYR A 915 6.85 10.71 -11.79
C TYR A 915 6.05 9.91 -12.81
N ARG A 916 6.68 8.94 -13.49
CA ARG A 916 6.00 8.14 -14.53
C ARG A 916 4.85 7.32 -13.95
N LEU A 917 5.00 6.82 -12.73
CA LEU A 917 3.93 6.15 -12.00
C LEU A 917 2.84 7.15 -11.60
N GLY A 918 3.24 8.35 -11.19
CA GLY A 918 2.40 9.54 -11.03
C GLY A 918 1.45 9.78 -12.20
N ILE A 919 1.98 9.74 -13.42
CA ILE A 919 1.19 9.89 -14.64
C ILE A 919 0.21 8.72 -14.83
N ALA A 920 0.62 7.49 -14.48
CA ALA A 920 -0.23 6.31 -14.62
C ALA A 920 -1.44 6.34 -13.66
N TRP A 921 -1.28 6.87 -12.44
CA TRP A 921 -2.38 6.98 -11.48
C TRP A 921 -3.07 8.36 -11.46
N GLN A 922 -2.65 9.33 -12.27
CA GLN A 922 -3.21 10.69 -12.23
C GLN A 922 -4.73 10.74 -12.42
N ASN A 923 -5.33 9.84 -13.21
CA ASN A 923 -6.78 9.77 -13.43
C ASN A 923 -7.56 9.09 -12.29
N VAL A 924 -6.89 8.65 -11.22
CA VAL A 924 -7.46 7.76 -10.22
C VAL A 924 -8.12 8.55 -9.10
N GLY A 925 -9.42 8.32 -8.92
CA GLY A 925 -10.21 8.95 -7.84
C GLY A 925 -10.20 10.48 -7.93
N TYR A 926 -9.56 11.16 -6.98
CA TYR A 926 -9.30 12.60 -7.06
C TYR A 926 -7.85 12.85 -7.48
N ASN A 927 -7.68 13.23 -8.75
CA ASN A 927 -6.40 13.41 -9.42
C ASN A 927 -5.44 14.27 -8.56
N GLN A 928 -4.20 13.83 -8.39
CA GLN A 928 -3.12 14.61 -7.75
C GLN A 928 -1.97 14.88 -8.72
N PRO A 929 -1.16 15.94 -8.51
CA PRO A 929 0.00 16.21 -9.35
C PRO A 929 1.11 15.16 -9.18
N PRO A 930 1.82 14.81 -10.27
CA PRO A 930 2.97 13.92 -10.21
C PRO A 930 4.15 14.59 -9.47
N HIS A 931 5.00 13.78 -8.86
CA HIS A 931 6.21 14.17 -8.14
C HIS A 931 7.40 13.37 -8.64
N THR A 932 8.62 13.90 -8.50
CA THR A 932 9.86 13.22 -8.89
C THR A 932 10.44 12.40 -7.74
N SER A 933 11.24 11.37 -8.06
CA SER A 933 11.93 10.54 -7.07
C SER A 933 13.14 11.23 -6.43
N PHE A 934 13.40 12.48 -6.78
CA PHE A 934 14.50 13.31 -6.29
C PHE A 934 14.00 14.73 -6.15
N TYR A 935 14.62 15.52 -5.28
CA TYR A 935 14.30 16.93 -5.13
C TYR A 935 14.65 17.71 -6.40
N LEU A 936 13.62 18.10 -7.16
CA LEU A 936 13.72 18.99 -8.31
C LEU A 936 13.25 20.38 -7.88
N GLY A 937 14.20 21.25 -7.56
CA GLY A 937 13.96 22.56 -6.98
C GLY A 937 15.21 23.43 -6.84
N SER A 938 15.03 24.62 -6.31
CA SER A 938 16.03 25.64 -6.04
C SER A 938 17.11 25.10 -5.10
N GLY A 939 18.38 25.26 -5.50
CA GLY A 939 19.51 24.75 -4.74
C GLY A 939 19.66 23.23 -4.76
N MET A 940 18.93 22.50 -5.62
CA MET A 940 19.06 21.05 -5.74
C MET A 940 20.51 20.61 -5.97
N PRO A 941 20.93 19.46 -5.39
CA PRO A 941 22.14 18.81 -5.85
C PRO A 941 21.97 18.38 -7.31
N LYS A 942 23.09 18.12 -8.00
CA LYS A 942 23.00 17.49 -9.32
C LYS A 942 22.31 16.12 -9.15
N PRO A 943 21.19 15.85 -9.85
CA PRO A 943 20.46 14.61 -9.66
C PRO A 943 21.32 13.42 -10.09
N SER A 944 21.24 12.35 -9.30
CA SER A 944 21.90 11.08 -9.60
C SER A 944 20.90 10.19 -10.34
N TRP A 945 21.10 10.02 -11.64
CA TRP A 945 20.25 9.11 -12.42
C TRP A 945 20.63 7.66 -12.16
N LYS A 946 19.70 6.89 -11.57
CA LYS A 946 19.81 5.42 -11.49
C LYS A 946 19.72 4.85 -12.92
N PRO A 947 20.54 3.84 -13.27
CA PRO A 947 20.42 3.16 -14.55
C PRO A 947 19.03 2.52 -14.73
N LEU A 948 18.50 2.60 -15.95
CA LEU A 948 17.24 1.97 -16.34
C LEU A 948 17.42 1.17 -17.64
N SER A 949 16.39 0.45 -18.07
CA SER A 949 16.38 -0.26 -19.34
C SER A 949 15.15 0.08 -20.15
N THR A 950 15.28 0.20 -21.46
CA THR A 950 14.14 0.38 -22.39
C THR A 950 13.88 -0.84 -23.26
N ASP A 951 14.71 -1.87 -23.12
CA ASP A 951 14.62 -3.16 -23.79
C ASP A 951 15.06 -4.24 -22.78
N GLU A 952 14.97 -5.52 -23.15
CA GLU A 952 15.57 -6.60 -22.36
C GLU A 952 17.11 -6.38 -22.23
N PRO A 953 17.66 -6.26 -21.00
CA PRO A 953 19.08 -5.98 -20.83
C PRO A 953 20.00 -7.09 -21.38
N ILE A 954 21.04 -6.71 -22.12
CA ILE A 954 22.03 -7.64 -22.66
C ILE A 954 22.93 -8.18 -21.54
N LYS A 955 22.88 -9.48 -21.28
CA LYS A 955 23.83 -10.12 -20.35
C LYS A 955 25.22 -10.25 -20.98
N VAL A 956 26.23 -9.67 -20.34
CA VAL A 956 27.63 -9.73 -20.76
C VAL A 956 28.45 -10.57 -19.79
N LYS A 957 29.55 -11.15 -20.30
CA LYS A 957 30.54 -11.78 -19.42
C LYS A 957 31.51 -10.72 -18.89
N LEU A 958 31.68 -10.69 -17.57
CA LEU A 958 32.60 -9.78 -16.88
C LEU A 958 33.75 -10.57 -16.25
N ASP A 959 35.00 -10.17 -16.53
CA ASP A 959 36.19 -10.67 -15.86
C ASP A 959 36.95 -9.48 -15.21
N LEU A 960 37.29 -9.57 -13.92
CA LEU A 960 38.01 -8.52 -13.17
C LEU A 960 39.49 -8.87 -12.95
N TYR A 961 40.38 -7.88 -13.08
CA TYR A 961 41.83 -8.05 -12.89
C TYR A 961 42.43 -6.92 -12.02
N PRO A 962 42.99 -7.24 -10.84
CA PRO A 962 42.92 -8.53 -10.14
C PRO A 962 41.49 -8.88 -9.70
N ASN A 963 41.23 -10.18 -9.49
CA ASN A 963 39.97 -10.70 -8.91
C ASN A 963 40.10 -11.05 -7.41
N ARG A 964 41.19 -10.61 -6.78
CA ARG A 964 41.43 -10.70 -5.34
C ARG A 964 42.00 -9.38 -4.84
N ILE A 965 41.47 -8.89 -3.72
CA ILE A 965 41.91 -7.67 -3.05
C ILE A 965 42.16 -7.92 -1.56
N THR A 966 42.96 -7.05 -0.95
CA THR A 966 43.11 -6.95 0.51
C THR A 966 42.66 -5.58 1.00
N HIS A 967 42.37 -5.43 2.29
CA HIS A 967 41.87 -4.17 2.88
C HIS A 967 42.89 -3.01 2.80
N THR A 968 44.15 -3.31 2.48
CA THR A 968 45.26 -2.34 2.39
C THR A 968 45.90 -2.25 1.00
N ASN A 969 45.34 -2.95 0.00
CA ASN A 969 45.98 -3.32 -1.28
C ASN A 969 46.99 -2.30 -1.87
N GLU A 970 48.27 -2.37 -1.45
CA GLU A 970 49.31 -1.43 -1.87
C GLU A 970 49.91 -1.74 -3.26
N LYS A 971 49.60 -2.91 -3.85
CA LYS A 971 50.29 -3.44 -5.04
C LYS A 971 49.67 -3.03 -6.37
N HIS A 972 48.42 -2.56 -6.38
CA HIS A 972 47.69 -2.27 -7.62
C HIS A 972 46.93 -0.95 -7.52
N ASN A 973 47.20 0.00 -8.42
CA ASN A 973 46.47 1.28 -8.48
C ASN A 973 45.25 1.25 -9.40
N THR A 974 45.00 0.12 -10.08
CA THR A 974 43.97 0.02 -11.13
C THR A 974 43.32 -1.36 -11.15
N LEU A 975 41.99 -1.39 -11.09
CA LEU A 975 41.17 -2.55 -11.40
C LEU A 975 40.84 -2.52 -12.90
N ARG A 976 40.94 -3.64 -13.61
CA ARG A 976 40.53 -3.74 -15.02
C ARG A 976 39.33 -4.67 -15.16
N ALA A 977 38.22 -4.15 -15.68
CA ALA A 977 37.05 -4.91 -16.06
C ALA A 977 37.12 -5.24 -17.56
N LEU A 978 37.23 -6.52 -17.88
CA LEU A 978 37.09 -7.03 -19.25
C LEU A 978 35.65 -7.47 -19.45
N ILE A 979 34.92 -6.73 -20.29
CA ILE A 979 33.51 -6.97 -20.61
C ILE A 979 33.45 -7.61 -21.99
N ARG A 980 32.83 -8.78 -22.11
CA ARG A 980 32.67 -9.50 -23.38
C ARG A 980 31.19 -9.61 -23.72
N PHE A 981 30.83 -9.02 -24.84
CA PHE A 981 29.49 -9.07 -25.41
C PHE A 981 29.24 -10.38 -26.15
N PRO A 982 27.97 -10.76 -26.34
CA PRO A 982 27.56 -11.77 -27.33
C PRO A 982 28.22 -11.53 -28.71
N ALA A 983 28.47 -12.60 -29.46
CA ALA A 983 29.31 -12.54 -30.66
C ALA A 983 28.74 -11.68 -31.80
N ASP A 984 27.43 -11.45 -31.79
CA ASP A 984 26.65 -10.61 -32.68
C ASP A 984 26.74 -9.10 -32.36
N ILE A 985 27.31 -8.73 -31.22
CA ILE A 985 27.43 -7.34 -30.77
C ILE A 985 28.90 -6.91 -30.81
N GLN A 986 29.21 -5.87 -31.59
CA GLN A 986 30.57 -5.29 -31.65
C GLN A 986 30.84 -4.38 -30.45
N GLY A 987 32.07 -4.42 -29.91
CA GLY A 987 32.50 -3.64 -28.75
C GLY A 987 32.79 -2.16 -29.02
N ASP A 988 32.87 -1.74 -30.29
CA ASP A 988 33.08 -0.34 -30.71
C ASP A 988 31.87 0.58 -30.43
N VAL A 989 30.86 0.02 -29.76
CA VAL A 989 29.49 0.52 -29.60
C VAL A 989 29.24 1.01 -28.16
N VAL A 990 30.25 1.23 -27.31
CA VAL A 990 30.01 1.61 -25.89
C VAL A 990 30.70 2.91 -25.49
N ALA A 991 29.94 3.84 -24.92
CA ALA A 991 30.49 5.05 -24.32
C ALA A 991 31.14 4.69 -22.97
N ALA A 992 32.46 4.83 -22.83
CA ALA A 992 33.17 4.55 -21.58
C ALA A 992 32.55 5.18 -20.31
N ASN A 993 31.91 6.34 -20.49
CA ASN A 993 31.32 7.12 -19.42
C ASN A 993 29.88 6.69 -19.06
N SER A 994 29.32 5.71 -19.77
CA SER A 994 28.03 5.08 -19.46
C SER A 994 28.19 3.76 -18.71
N ILE A 995 29.42 3.41 -18.29
CA ILE A 995 29.73 2.15 -17.61
C ILE A 995 29.83 2.38 -16.11
N HIS A 996 28.93 1.75 -15.37
CA HIS A 996 28.80 1.81 -13.93
C HIS A 996 29.31 0.51 -13.33
N LEU A 997 30.20 0.60 -12.33
CA LEU A 997 30.67 -0.55 -11.56
C LEU A 997 30.08 -0.44 -10.17
N LEU A 998 29.11 -1.30 -9.87
CA LEU A 998 28.36 -1.27 -8.63
C LEU A 998 28.97 -2.24 -7.61
N VAL A 999 29.37 -1.71 -6.47
CA VAL A 999 29.93 -2.46 -5.34
C VAL A 999 29.22 -2.00 -4.08
N ASP A 1000 28.49 -2.89 -3.40
CA ASP A 1000 27.68 -2.54 -2.22
C ASP A 1000 26.70 -1.37 -2.50
N GLY A 1001 26.06 -1.39 -3.67
CA GLY A 1001 25.15 -0.34 -4.12
C GLY A 1001 25.84 0.93 -4.63
N ASP A 1002 27.10 1.16 -4.27
CA ASP A 1002 27.86 2.34 -4.70
C ASP A 1002 28.30 2.25 -6.17
N ASP A 1003 28.09 3.35 -6.91
CA ASP A 1003 28.60 3.49 -8.27
C ASP A 1003 30.04 4.03 -8.29
N LEU A 1004 30.97 3.13 -8.61
CA LEU A 1004 32.40 3.42 -8.75
C LEU A 1004 32.77 3.87 -10.17
N SER A 1005 31.81 4.39 -10.94
CA SER A 1005 31.99 4.92 -12.29
C SER A 1005 33.26 5.75 -12.46
N PRO A 1006 33.93 5.72 -13.62
CA PRO A 1006 35.17 6.45 -13.86
C PRO A 1006 34.98 7.98 -13.74
N LYS A 1007 35.12 8.55 -12.53
CA LYS A 1007 34.85 9.98 -12.26
C LYS A 1007 35.75 10.96 -13.03
N ASN A 1008 36.81 10.49 -13.71
CA ASN A 1008 37.76 11.32 -14.47
C ASN A 1008 38.28 10.62 -15.73
N SER A 1009 38.37 11.36 -16.84
CA SER A 1009 38.93 10.95 -18.15
C SER A 1009 40.40 10.49 -18.15
N ARG A 1010 41.11 10.60 -17.01
CA ARG A 1010 42.52 10.20 -16.86
C ARG A 1010 42.74 8.70 -16.71
N PHE A 1011 41.71 7.92 -16.33
CA PHE A 1011 41.81 6.46 -16.26
C PHE A 1011 41.43 5.86 -17.62
N GLY A 1012 42.40 5.87 -18.54
CA GLY A 1012 42.52 4.99 -19.71
C GLY A 1012 41.38 4.98 -20.74
N LYS A 1013 41.74 5.19 -22.01
CA LYS A 1013 40.89 4.95 -23.18
C LYS A 1013 40.31 3.53 -23.12
N VAL A 1014 38.98 3.38 -23.23
CA VAL A 1014 38.35 2.07 -23.46
C VAL A 1014 39.00 1.42 -24.67
N ILE A 1015 39.54 0.23 -24.47
CA ILE A 1015 40.17 -0.55 -25.53
C ILE A 1015 39.11 -1.53 -26.02
N SER A 1016 38.51 -1.22 -27.16
CA SER A 1016 37.66 -2.15 -27.88
C SER A 1016 38.51 -3.05 -28.77
N LYS A 1017 38.19 -4.35 -28.77
CA LYS A 1017 38.77 -5.34 -29.67
C LYS A 1017 37.74 -6.43 -29.97
N GLY A 1018 37.11 -6.37 -31.14
CA GLY A 1018 36.06 -7.32 -31.52
C GLY A 1018 34.80 -7.11 -30.68
N ASN A 1019 34.34 -8.15 -29.98
CA ASN A 1019 33.16 -8.12 -29.11
C ASN A 1019 33.50 -7.85 -27.63
N ALA A 1020 34.65 -7.25 -27.32
CA ALA A 1020 35.08 -7.03 -25.94
C ALA A 1020 35.63 -5.62 -25.72
N ILE A 1021 35.41 -5.09 -24.52
CA ILE A 1021 35.94 -3.82 -24.05
C ILE A 1021 36.67 -4.00 -22.72
N LEU A 1022 37.77 -3.27 -22.55
CA LEU A 1022 38.53 -3.22 -21.29
C LEU A 1022 38.38 -1.84 -20.65
N VAL A 1023 37.88 -1.81 -19.42
CA VAL A 1023 37.56 -0.58 -18.68
C VAL A 1023 38.39 -0.53 -17.39
N PRO A 1024 39.21 0.53 -17.17
CA PRO A 1024 39.96 0.69 -15.94
C PRO A 1024 39.16 1.47 -14.87
N PHE A 1025 39.22 1.00 -13.63
CA PHE A 1025 38.67 1.64 -12.43
C PHE A 1025 39.77 1.89 -11.40
N ARG A 1026 39.53 2.80 -10.44
CA ARG A 1026 40.45 3.02 -9.34
C ARG A 1026 40.36 1.87 -8.34
N MET A 1027 41.50 1.26 -8.02
CA MET A 1027 41.51 0.16 -7.06
C MET A 1027 41.10 0.60 -5.66
N ASN A 1028 41.52 1.80 -5.21
CA ASN A 1028 41.19 2.30 -3.88
C ASN A 1028 39.69 2.51 -3.67
N ASP A 1029 38.96 2.91 -4.71
CA ASP A 1029 37.50 3.10 -4.62
C ASP A 1029 36.82 1.75 -4.33
N LEU A 1030 37.27 0.68 -5.01
CA LEU A 1030 36.83 -0.70 -4.75
C LEU A 1030 37.25 -1.20 -3.35
N VAL A 1031 38.50 -0.95 -2.93
CA VAL A 1031 38.99 -1.36 -1.60
C VAL A 1031 38.17 -0.69 -0.50
N ASN A 1032 37.84 0.60 -0.67
CA ASN A 1032 37.00 1.34 0.28
C ASN A 1032 35.57 0.81 0.30
N ALA A 1033 34.95 0.60 -0.86
CA ALA A 1033 33.58 0.06 -0.95
C ALA A 1033 33.47 -1.38 -0.42
N ALA A 1034 34.54 -2.16 -0.49
CA ALA A 1034 34.58 -3.53 0.02
C ALA A 1034 35.24 -3.66 1.40
N ALA A 1035 35.57 -2.55 2.07
CA ALA A 1035 36.43 -2.55 3.26
C ALA A 1035 35.84 -3.30 4.46
N GLU A 1036 34.52 -3.41 4.54
CA GLU A 1036 33.79 -4.04 5.64
C GLU A 1036 33.53 -5.54 5.42
N TYR A 1037 33.89 -6.08 4.25
CA TYR A 1037 33.52 -7.44 3.84
C TYR A 1037 34.73 -8.35 3.72
N THR A 1038 34.52 -9.64 4.00
CA THR A 1038 35.44 -10.75 3.70
C THR A 1038 34.75 -11.74 2.76
N GLY A 1039 35.47 -12.73 2.24
CA GLY A 1039 34.89 -13.79 1.41
C GLY A 1039 34.80 -13.43 -0.07
N LYS A 1040 33.75 -13.92 -0.76
CA LYS A 1040 33.51 -13.63 -2.18
C LYS A 1040 32.30 -12.72 -2.33
N VAL A 1041 32.48 -11.56 -2.96
CA VAL A 1041 31.40 -10.61 -3.22
C VAL A 1041 31.17 -10.51 -4.72
N GLU A 1042 29.93 -10.68 -5.16
CA GLU A 1042 29.54 -10.44 -6.54
C GLU A 1042 29.45 -8.94 -6.81
N ILE A 1043 30.17 -8.48 -7.83
CA ILE A 1043 30.17 -7.10 -8.32
C ILE A 1043 29.36 -7.06 -9.60
N THR A 1044 28.56 -6.01 -9.77
CA THR A 1044 27.77 -5.78 -10.98
C THR A 1044 28.41 -4.69 -11.84
N ILE A 1045 28.40 -4.88 -13.15
CA ILE A 1045 28.67 -3.82 -14.13
C ILE A 1045 27.40 -3.56 -14.92
N LEU A 1046 27.08 -2.29 -15.15
CA LEU A 1046 25.96 -1.83 -15.97
C LEU A 1046 26.46 -0.84 -17.02
N GLY A 1047 25.76 -0.73 -18.13
CA GLY A 1047 25.94 0.40 -19.02
C GLY A 1047 25.10 0.34 -20.28
N TYR A 1048 25.35 1.27 -21.20
CA TYR A 1048 24.55 1.41 -22.43
C TYR A 1048 25.40 1.28 -23.69
N THR A 1049 24.83 0.64 -24.71
CA THR A 1049 25.35 0.60 -26.08
C THR A 1049 25.04 1.92 -26.83
N GLN A 1050 25.63 2.14 -28.02
CA GLN A 1050 25.39 3.29 -28.90
C GLN A 1050 23.95 3.39 -29.39
N GLU A 1051 23.27 2.25 -29.46
CA GLU A 1051 21.85 2.17 -29.80
C GLU A 1051 20.94 2.42 -28.59
N GLY A 1052 21.53 2.71 -27.41
CA GLY A 1052 20.78 2.94 -26.17
C GLY A 1052 20.42 1.68 -25.39
N LYS A 1053 20.71 0.48 -25.90
CA LYS A 1053 20.41 -0.78 -25.19
C LYS A 1053 21.26 -0.93 -23.93
N THR A 1054 20.61 -1.28 -22.81
CA THR A 1054 21.27 -1.57 -21.54
C THR A 1054 21.96 -2.93 -21.60
N PHE A 1055 23.12 -3.04 -20.95
CA PHE A 1055 23.81 -4.30 -20.71
C PHE A 1055 24.23 -4.41 -19.26
N TRP A 1056 24.37 -5.65 -18.78
CA TRP A 1056 24.83 -5.92 -17.43
C TRP A 1056 25.65 -7.20 -17.35
N GLY A 1057 26.57 -7.27 -16.39
CA GLY A 1057 27.33 -8.48 -16.12
C GLY A 1057 27.80 -8.52 -14.67
N THR A 1058 28.14 -9.71 -14.20
CA THR A 1058 28.68 -9.90 -12.85
C THR A 1058 29.99 -10.64 -12.82
N ALA A 1059 30.76 -10.39 -11.77
CA ALA A 1059 31.97 -11.12 -11.45
C ALA A 1059 32.15 -11.21 -9.94
N LEU A 1060 32.63 -12.36 -9.47
CA LEU A 1060 33.04 -12.51 -8.08
C LEU A 1060 34.42 -11.90 -7.85
N ILE A 1061 34.53 -11.08 -6.82
CA ILE A 1061 35.82 -10.66 -6.25
C ILE A 1061 36.04 -11.37 -4.93
N ARG A 1062 37.28 -11.80 -4.66
CA ARG A 1062 37.65 -12.34 -3.36
C ARG A 1062 38.25 -11.23 -2.49
N VAL A 1063 37.59 -10.88 -1.41
CA VAL A 1063 38.05 -9.93 -0.38
C VAL A 1063 38.64 -10.75 0.78
N GLY A 1064 39.80 -10.38 1.26
CA GLY A 1064 40.40 -11.04 2.42
C GLY A 1064 41.43 -10.16 3.10
N GLU A 1065 41.86 -10.57 4.28
CA GLU A 1065 42.87 -9.86 5.08
C GLU A 1065 44.19 -9.63 4.34
#